data_AF-A0A3M1GCL1-F1
#
_entry.id   AF-A0A3M1GCL1-F1
#
_cell.length_a   1.000
_cell.length_b   1.000
_cell.length_c   1.000
_cell.angle_alpha   90.00
_cell.angle_beta   90.00
_cell.angle_gamma   90.00
#
_symmetry.space_group_name_H-M   'P 1'
#
loop_
_entity.id
_entity.type
_entity.pdbx_description
1 polymer ?
#
loop_
_entity_poly.entity_id
_entity_poly.type
_entity_poly.pdbx_seq_one_letter_code
_entity_poly.pdbx_strand_id
1 'polypeptide(L)'
;SAEAADAAAIAVTSVATLVEGDDRVDAAPLASVEIGEDATQPLTGDLLGDGAASEPVEVVGVHGQAENVGAPVAGSFGTLTLAADGSYAYVLDGANPVVQGLGVGESLSDSFVYSLADVHGNTASHALNVTIVGANDAPVIGAVDLGTTLEDQALLITADMLLANSHDIDGDALTVVEAHLADPAAGTLIANGDGTWTFTPTPDLSGSGLDIAFSVSDGHALATGHAIWDMAPVNDAPEAIALDNLSVSENAAGAAIGVLSVSDVDDSSHVFALSDARFEVVTNAASDAVLKLKDGISLDYEAEPTVPLSITATDAAGAALTQDFTIAVADGLDIIEGTNRADVLTGNAGPDRIIAKNGPDTVTAGGGDDVIIGGRGNDTLDGGAGDDVFEVGARDGFDVFQGGAGNDRVAATADNVAIGVAGDFGAANGIETISANGYAGVTVKGDNTGSRLDFSATALDGIAAIDGGGGHDTIIGTAFDDVIIGGRGNDTLDGGAGDDRIEGGPGRDTAVFSGDRADYFVADNGDGSYAVRDLVAGRDGTDTVVDVESFTFADGTWTLADLLTSNPNLAPDAIALDNLSVSENAAGAAIGVLSVSDVDDSSHVFALSDARFEVVTNAAGDAVLKLKDGISLDYEAEPTVPLSITATDAAGNGFTQAVTLDVVDVPGVVLTGSGQVVGTGEADTLSGSQGADWIEGGAGDDVLMWTADGLWANGNAAWNNETGETAAIGGYNQSHDVFRGGEGHDTLVATDGNDAVFLAATNLPFYGGQAVPRLLDVETIDLGAGDDVLDMVHTSISSTDDVTALGGLGNDVIWTDQGNDWLDGGAGNDRLYGGQGDDVLVGGQGDDVLDGGQGDDLFLLASGDGNDQVHGGTGWTDSIDISAMVAEGMSWTLMLDEGASITQADPGAFLLSADASGHISFSDGSELIFDGIERIVW
;
A
#
# COMPACT_ATOMS: atom_id res chain seq x y z
N SER A 1 67.68 -25.98 6.99
CA SER A 1 68.34 -27.29 7.22
C SER A 1 69.77 -27.21 6.72
N ALA A 2 70.69 -26.91 7.63
CA ALA A 2 72.14 -27.15 7.53
C ALA A 2 72.65 -26.86 8.96
N GLU A 3 72.65 -27.90 9.79
CA GLU A 3 73.89 -28.37 10.44
C GLU A 3 74.60 -27.26 11.22
N ALA A 4 74.10 -27.03 12.44
CA ALA A 4 74.94 -26.60 13.55
C ALA A 4 75.98 -27.72 13.76
N ALA A 5 77.11 -27.59 13.08
CA ALA A 5 78.28 -28.39 13.35
C ALA A 5 78.87 -27.86 14.66
N ASP A 6 78.35 -28.38 15.77
CA ASP A 6 78.99 -28.36 17.08
C ASP A 6 80.46 -28.75 16.87
N ALA A 7 81.34 -27.76 16.96
CA ALA A 7 82.75 -27.85 16.58
C ALA A 7 83.45 -28.84 17.53
N ALA A 8 83.47 -30.11 17.14
CA ALA A 8 84.16 -31.16 17.86
C ALA A 8 85.66 -30.82 17.89
N ALA A 9 86.19 -30.59 19.09
CA ALA A 9 87.61 -30.51 19.36
C ALA A 9 88.32 -31.79 18.86
N ILE A 10 89.08 -31.69 17.76
CA ILE A 10 89.85 -32.82 17.23
C ILE A 10 91.19 -32.88 17.98
N ALA A 11 91.32 -33.84 18.90
CA ALA A 11 92.58 -34.13 19.59
C ALA A 11 93.56 -34.85 18.65
N VAL A 12 94.74 -34.26 18.41
CA VAL A 12 95.80 -34.84 17.57
C VAL A 12 96.73 -35.72 18.40
N THR A 13 96.95 -36.95 17.93
CA THR A 13 97.88 -37.95 18.48
C THR A 13 99.31 -37.76 17.97
N SER A 14 100.24 -37.39 18.84
CA SER A 14 101.64 -37.85 18.78
C SER A 14 102.31 -37.79 20.14
N VAL A 15 102.81 -38.93 20.62
CA VAL A 15 103.44 -39.12 21.95
C VAL A 15 104.96 -39.14 21.79
N ALA A 16 105.70 -38.51 22.70
CA ALA A 16 107.17 -38.57 22.73
C ALA A 16 107.66 -39.99 23.06
N THR A 17 108.70 -40.47 22.36
CA THR A 17 109.40 -41.73 22.70
C THR A 17 110.89 -41.47 22.88
N LEU A 18 111.49 -41.93 23.99
CA LEU A 18 112.94 -41.89 24.19
C LEU A 18 113.61 -43.10 23.50
N VAL A 19 114.77 -42.88 22.87
CA VAL A 19 115.67 -43.92 22.36
C VAL A 19 116.83 -44.10 23.36
N GLU A 20 117.07 -45.33 23.83
CA GLU A 20 118.15 -45.63 24.79
C GLU A 20 119.54 -45.23 24.25
N GLY A 21 120.27 -44.38 24.99
CA GLY A 21 121.74 -44.26 24.89
C GLY A 21 122.35 -42.89 24.60
N ASP A 22 121.59 -41.80 24.57
CA ASP A 22 122.12 -40.42 24.41
C ASP A 22 121.68 -39.52 25.58
N ASP A 23 122.61 -38.82 26.23
CA ASP A 23 122.41 -37.88 27.36
C ASP A 23 121.82 -36.53 26.86
N ARG A 24 120.91 -36.60 25.89
CA ARG A 24 120.26 -35.44 25.27
C ARG A 24 118.77 -35.72 25.11
N VAL A 25 117.95 -34.77 25.54
CA VAL A 25 116.51 -34.77 25.25
C VAL A 25 116.36 -34.47 23.74
N ASP A 26 116.18 -35.52 22.93
CA ASP A 26 115.89 -35.37 21.50
C ASP A 26 114.49 -34.76 21.29
N ALA A 27 114.36 -33.93 20.25
CA ALA A 27 113.17 -33.16 19.95
C ALA A 27 111.92 -34.04 19.77
N ALA A 28 110.88 -33.82 20.57
CA ALA A 28 109.54 -34.33 20.31
C ALA A 28 108.98 -33.63 19.05
N PRO A 29 108.17 -34.32 18.22
CA PRO A 29 107.47 -33.66 17.13
C PRO A 29 106.57 -32.53 17.67
N LEU A 30 106.43 -31.46 16.89
CA LEU A 30 105.53 -30.35 17.17
C LEU A 30 104.11 -30.89 17.37
N ALA A 31 103.50 -30.63 18.53
CA ALA A 31 102.09 -30.93 18.75
C ALA A 31 101.26 -29.83 18.08
N SER A 32 100.37 -30.21 17.16
CA SER A 32 99.45 -29.30 16.48
C SER A 32 98.03 -29.77 16.75
N VAL A 33 97.13 -28.87 17.15
CA VAL A 33 95.72 -29.19 17.47
C VAL A 33 94.78 -28.14 16.89
N GLU A 34 93.52 -28.49 16.66
CA GLU A 34 92.53 -27.61 16.00
C GLU A 34 91.31 -27.34 16.90
N ILE A 35 90.79 -26.11 16.84
CA ILE A 35 89.55 -25.66 17.49
C ILE A 35 88.77 -24.74 16.52
N GLY A 36 87.44 -24.86 16.45
CA GLY A 36 86.61 -23.95 15.66
C GLY A 36 86.50 -22.56 16.32
N GLU A 37 86.34 -21.51 15.52
CA GLU A 37 86.23 -20.13 16.02
C GLU A 37 85.07 -19.91 17.01
N ASP A 38 83.96 -20.64 16.83
CA ASP A 38 82.76 -20.57 17.68
C ASP A 38 82.77 -21.59 18.82
N ALA A 39 83.91 -22.22 19.08
CA ALA A 39 84.01 -23.22 20.13
C ALA A 39 83.75 -22.61 21.51
N THR A 40 82.65 -23.02 22.13
CA THR A 40 82.25 -22.56 23.47
C THR A 40 82.90 -23.33 24.62
N GLN A 41 83.61 -24.43 24.32
CA GLN A 41 84.27 -25.30 25.29
C GLN A 41 85.79 -25.28 25.14
N PRO A 42 86.56 -25.40 26.23
CA PRO A 42 88.01 -25.45 26.16
C PRO A 42 88.49 -26.72 25.43
N LEU A 43 89.49 -26.55 24.55
CA LEU A 43 90.23 -27.65 23.95
C LEU A 43 91.17 -28.25 25.00
N THR A 44 91.01 -29.52 25.33
CA THR A 44 91.83 -30.20 26.35
C THR A 44 92.65 -31.33 25.74
N GLY A 45 93.79 -31.63 26.34
CA GLY A 45 94.66 -32.73 25.92
C GLY A 45 95.80 -33.00 26.90
N ASP A 46 96.71 -33.88 26.52
CA ASP A 46 97.89 -34.25 27.31
C ASP A 46 99.11 -34.38 26.39
N LEU A 47 100.16 -33.60 26.66
CA LEU A 47 101.40 -33.55 25.89
C LEU A 47 102.40 -34.65 26.26
N LEU A 48 102.28 -35.27 27.43
CA LEU A 48 103.17 -36.33 27.90
C LEU A 48 102.58 -37.73 27.64
N GLY A 49 101.25 -37.85 27.62
CA GLY A 49 100.52 -39.09 27.31
C GLY A 49 100.54 -40.12 28.46
N ASP A 50 99.74 -41.17 28.34
CA ASP A 50 99.59 -42.23 29.36
C ASP A 50 100.69 -43.32 29.32
N GLY A 51 101.65 -43.19 28.40
CA GLY A 51 102.70 -44.17 28.15
C GLY A 51 103.83 -44.04 29.15
N ALA A 52 104.04 -45.07 29.97
CA ALA A 52 105.17 -45.18 30.89
C ALA A 52 106.52 -45.04 30.17
N ALA A 53 107.03 -43.81 30.08
CA ALA A 53 108.42 -43.55 29.71
C ALA A 53 109.34 -44.20 30.75
N SER A 54 110.46 -44.77 30.30
CA SER A 54 111.41 -45.48 31.18
C SER A 54 112.09 -44.58 32.22
N GLU A 55 111.92 -43.26 32.10
CA GLU A 55 112.30 -42.22 33.05
C GLU A 55 111.20 -41.13 33.05
N PRO A 56 110.75 -40.61 34.20
CA PRO A 56 109.70 -39.57 34.24
C PRO A 56 110.22 -38.24 33.69
N VAL A 57 109.38 -37.58 32.88
CA VAL A 57 109.60 -36.24 32.32
C VAL A 57 108.48 -35.34 32.85
N GLU A 58 108.80 -34.11 33.22
CA GLU A 58 107.79 -33.13 33.66
C GLU A 58 107.92 -31.81 32.89
N VAL A 59 106.81 -31.10 32.75
CA VAL A 59 106.83 -29.73 32.23
C VAL A 59 107.40 -28.81 33.30
N VAL A 60 108.56 -28.21 33.04
CA VAL A 60 109.28 -27.34 33.98
C VAL A 60 109.19 -25.86 33.64
N GLY A 61 108.61 -25.51 32.50
CA GLY A 61 108.37 -24.11 32.16
C GLY A 61 107.48 -23.94 30.93
N VAL A 62 106.75 -22.82 30.90
CA VAL A 62 105.99 -22.37 29.74
C VAL A 62 106.44 -20.94 29.42
N HIS A 63 106.79 -20.68 28.16
CA HIS A 63 107.50 -19.49 27.68
C HIS A 63 108.80 -19.21 28.45
N GLY A 64 109.51 -20.28 28.83
CA GLY A 64 110.80 -20.21 29.51
C GLY A 64 110.73 -19.81 31.00
N GLN A 65 109.53 -19.78 31.60
CA GLN A 65 109.33 -19.48 33.02
C GLN A 65 108.67 -20.65 33.75
N ALA A 66 109.23 -21.06 34.89
CA ALA A 66 108.68 -22.16 35.70
C ALA A 66 107.36 -21.80 36.40
N GLU A 67 107.14 -20.51 36.69
CA GLU A 67 105.93 -20.01 37.35
C GLU A 67 104.67 -20.14 36.49
N ASN A 68 104.85 -20.33 35.19
CA ASN A 68 103.75 -20.48 34.24
C ASN A 68 103.21 -21.92 34.17
N VAL A 69 103.88 -22.90 34.78
CA VAL A 69 103.40 -24.30 34.83
C VAL A 69 102.17 -24.37 35.73
N GLY A 70 101.06 -24.87 35.17
CA GLY A 70 99.74 -24.95 35.83
C GLY A 70 99.01 -23.63 35.97
N ALA A 71 99.55 -22.52 35.45
CA ALA A 71 98.92 -21.20 35.43
C ALA A 71 98.38 -20.86 34.03
N PRO A 72 97.34 -20.01 33.91
CA PRO A 72 96.86 -19.53 32.62
C PRO A 72 97.88 -18.60 31.96
N VAL A 73 98.28 -18.96 30.75
CA VAL A 73 99.19 -18.21 29.88
C VAL A 73 98.39 -17.70 28.69
N ALA A 74 98.27 -16.38 28.57
CA ALA A 74 97.62 -15.75 27.43
C ALA A 74 98.48 -15.94 26.18
N GLY A 75 97.87 -16.45 25.12
CA GLY A 75 98.38 -16.38 23.76
C GLY A 75 97.73 -15.25 22.99
N SER A 76 97.80 -15.32 21.66
CA SER A 76 97.27 -14.26 20.78
C SER A 76 95.75 -14.32 20.63
N PHE A 77 95.15 -15.51 20.72
CA PHE A 77 93.73 -15.73 20.43
C PHE A 77 92.99 -16.50 21.54
N GLY A 78 93.71 -16.96 22.55
CA GLY A 78 93.13 -17.66 23.68
C GLY A 78 94.12 -17.80 24.83
N THR A 79 93.76 -18.59 25.83
CA THR A 79 94.57 -18.80 27.03
C THR A 79 94.85 -20.28 27.21
N LEU A 80 96.13 -20.65 27.30
CA LEU A 80 96.59 -22.01 27.58
C LEU A 80 96.91 -22.17 29.07
N THR A 81 96.41 -23.22 29.70
CA THR A 81 96.91 -23.72 30.98
C THR A 81 97.56 -25.07 30.74
N LEU A 82 98.87 -25.22 31.01
CA LEU A 82 99.62 -26.48 30.85
C LEU A 82 100.23 -26.89 32.19
N ALA A 83 99.80 -28.02 32.74
CA ALA A 83 100.25 -28.54 34.02
C ALA A 83 101.56 -29.34 33.92
N ALA A 84 102.21 -29.56 35.06
CA ALA A 84 103.49 -30.28 35.16
C ALA A 84 103.39 -31.73 34.63
N ASP A 85 102.20 -32.34 34.72
CA ASP A 85 101.91 -33.69 34.26
C ASP A 85 101.61 -33.80 32.76
N GLY A 86 101.69 -32.69 32.02
CA GLY A 86 101.44 -32.67 30.57
C GLY A 86 100.00 -32.34 30.18
N SER A 87 99.05 -32.37 31.12
CA SER A 87 97.66 -32.03 30.85
C SER A 87 97.50 -30.54 30.54
N TYR A 88 96.71 -30.22 29.51
CA TYR A 88 96.46 -28.84 29.10
C TYR A 88 94.99 -28.56 28.79
N ALA A 89 94.62 -27.29 28.94
CA ALA A 89 93.36 -26.72 28.51
C ALA A 89 93.62 -25.38 27.81
N TYR A 90 93.13 -25.23 26.58
CA TYR A 90 93.13 -24.00 25.82
C TYR A 90 91.70 -23.46 25.73
N VAL A 91 91.48 -22.25 26.25
CA VAL A 91 90.21 -21.52 26.16
C VAL A 91 90.34 -20.47 25.06
N LEU A 92 89.54 -20.58 24.01
CA LEU A 92 89.47 -19.59 22.94
C LEU A 92 88.79 -18.30 23.41
N ASP A 93 89.28 -17.13 22.99
CA ASP A 93 88.59 -15.86 23.17
C ASP A 93 87.61 -15.62 22.01
N GLY A 94 86.40 -16.15 22.14
CA GLY A 94 85.33 -15.99 21.13
C GLY A 94 84.79 -14.57 20.99
N ALA A 95 85.27 -13.60 21.78
CA ALA A 95 84.94 -12.18 21.58
C ALA A 95 86.00 -11.44 20.76
N ASN A 96 87.08 -12.12 20.36
CA ASN A 96 88.15 -11.51 19.59
C ASN A 96 87.67 -11.23 18.16
N PRO A 97 87.66 -9.96 17.71
CA PRO A 97 87.09 -9.59 16.40
C PRO A 97 87.90 -10.13 15.22
N VAL A 98 89.15 -10.54 15.42
CA VAL A 98 89.96 -11.19 14.38
C VAL A 98 89.68 -12.69 14.34
N VAL A 99 89.25 -13.28 15.45
CA VAL A 99 88.75 -14.66 15.48
C VAL A 99 87.40 -14.70 14.79
N GLN A 100 86.43 -13.89 15.23
CA GLN A 100 85.06 -13.82 14.71
C GLN A 100 84.92 -13.29 13.28
N GLY A 101 86.02 -13.08 12.56
CA GLY A 101 85.98 -12.70 11.14
C GLY A 101 86.70 -13.72 10.28
N LEU A 102 86.88 -14.95 10.77
CA LEU A 102 87.47 -16.02 9.99
C LEU A 102 86.38 -16.73 9.22
N GLY A 103 86.28 -16.41 7.92
CA GLY A 103 85.40 -17.13 7.03
C GLY A 103 85.80 -18.60 6.82
N VAL A 104 84.93 -19.34 6.12
CA VAL A 104 85.12 -20.78 5.85
C VAL A 104 86.45 -21.05 5.14
N GLY A 105 87.30 -21.85 5.79
CA GLY A 105 88.61 -22.25 5.26
C GLY A 105 89.77 -21.33 5.64
N GLU A 106 89.50 -20.23 6.34
CA GLU A 106 90.53 -19.42 6.98
C GLU A 106 90.97 -20.03 8.32
N SER A 107 92.19 -19.71 8.76
CA SER A 107 92.68 -20.15 10.06
C SER A 107 93.73 -19.23 10.65
N LEU A 108 93.74 -19.15 11.98
CA LEU A 108 94.77 -18.49 12.77
C LEU A 108 95.53 -19.53 13.59
N SER A 109 96.70 -19.17 14.09
CA SER A 109 97.48 -20.07 14.94
C SER A 109 98.03 -19.36 16.15
N ASP A 110 97.84 -19.97 17.32
CA ASP A 110 98.47 -19.60 18.57
C ASP A 110 99.60 -20.59 18.89
N SER A 111 100.75 -20.10 19.36
CA SER A 111 101.94 -20.95 19.58
C SER A 111 102.48 -20.76 20.98
N PHE A 112 102.50 -21.86 21.73
CA PHE A 112 102.97 -21.88 23.12
C PHE A 112 104.23 -22.72 23.25
N VAL A 113 105.35 -22.09 23.59
CA VAL A 113 106.63 -22.79 23.83
C VAL A 113 106.69 -23.33 25.25
N TYR A 114 106.94 -24.62 25.44
CA TYR A 114 107.11 -25.24 26.76
C TYR A 114 108.46 -25.95 26.87
N SER A 115 108.94 -26.16 28.10
CA SER A 115 110.19 -26.85 28.38
C SER A 115 109.94 -28.08 29.24
N LEU A 116 110.54 -29.20 28.84
CA LEU A 116 110.52 -30.47 29.54
C LEU A 116 111.85 -30.71 30.24
N ALA A 117 111.85 -31.28 31.45
CA ALA A 117 113.05 -31.75 32.14
C ALA A 117 113.05 -33.25 32.41
N ASP A 118 114.24 -33.86 32.34
CA ASP A 118 114.48 -35.22 32.80
C ASP A 118 114.80 -35.28 34.31
N VAL A 119 114.90 -36.50 34.86
CA VAL A 119 115.27 -36.74 36.27
C VAL A 119 116.68 -36.25 36.65
N HIS A 120 117.51 -35.86 35.68
CA HIS A 120 118.86 -35.34 35.86
C HIS A 120 118.93 -33.81 35.70
N GLY A 121 117.81 -33.14 35.42
CA GLY A 121 117.68 -31.69 35.29
C GLY A 121 118.06 -31.12 33.91
N ASN A 122 118.21 -31.95 32.88
CA ASN A 122 118.42 -31.47 31.51
C ASN A 122 117.11 -31.02 30.89
N THR A 123 117.09 -29.86 30.23
CA THR A 123 115.86 -29.28 29.65
C THR A 123 115.88 -29.19 28.13
N ALA A 124 114.74 -29.48 27.48
CA ALA A 124 114.50 -29.17 26.06
C ALA A 124 113.23 -28.36 25.88
N SER A 125 113.17 -27.53 24.83
CA SER A 125 112.01 -26.71 24.51
C SER A 125 111.27 -27.22 23.26
N HIS A 126 109.94 -27.18 23.33
CA HIS A 126 109.00 -27.61 22.29
C HIS A 126 107.88 -26.58 22.14
N ALA A 127 107.05 -26.69 21.12
CA ALA A 127 105.91 -25.81 20.92
C ALA A 127 104.61 -26.61 20.74
N LEU A 128 103.54 -26.12 21.37
CA LEU A 128 102.15 -26.49 21.10
C LEU A 128 101.55 -25.42 20.19
N ASN A 129 101.16 -25.81 18.98
CA ASN A 129 100.46 -24.93 18.05
C ASN A 129 98.96 -25.25 18.08
N VAL A 130 98.14 -24.26 18.38
CA VAL A 130 96.68 -24.35 18.32
C VAL A 130 96.23 -23.61 17.07
N THR A 131 95.63 -24.32 16.12
CA THR A 131 95.03 -23.75 14.91
C THR A 131 93.55 -23.47 15.18
N ILE A 132 93.13 -22.23 14.99
CA ILE A 132 91.72 -21.81 15.04
C ILE A 132 91.18 -21.84 13.62
N VAL A 133 90.11 -22.58 13.35
CA VAL A 133 89.49 -22.68 12.01
C VAL A 133 88.20 -21.87 11.96
N GLY A 134 88.04 -21.09 10.88
CA GLY A 134 86.87 -20.25 10.64
C GLY A 134 85.62 -21.01 10.19
N ALA A 135 84.46 -20.41 10.41
CA ALA A 135 83.12 -20.83 9.98
C ALA A 135 82.48 -19.73 9.11
N ASN A 136 81.19 -19.81 8.82
CA ASN A 136 80.46 -18.75 8.10
C ASN A 136 79.45 -18.17 9.06
N ASP A 137 79.53 -16.88 9.32
CA ASP A 137 78.54 -16.10 10.04
C ASP A 137 77.45 -15.60 9.10
N ALA A 138 76.20 -15.55 9.57
CA ALA A 138 75.11 -15.04 8.74
C ALA A 138 75.13 -13.50 8.68
N PRO A 139 74.68 -12.89 7.57
CA PRO A 139 74.68 -11.45 7.44
C PRO A 139 73.75 -10.78 8.44
N VAL A 140 74.16 -9.62 8.97
CA VAL A 140 73.35 -8.80 9.88
C VAL A 140 72.75 -7.64 9.11
N ILE A 141 71.41 -7.58 9.10
CA ILE A 141 70.66 -6.56 8.36
C ILE A 141 70.32 -5.39 9.27
N GLY A 142 70.75 -4.18 8.86
CA GLY A 142 70.43 -2.94 9.57
C GLY A 142 69.02 -2.44 9.25
N ALA A 143 68.54 -1.48 10.04
CA ALA A 143 67.27 -0.82 9.75
C ALA A 143 67.35 -0.01 8.44
N VAL A 144 66.34 -0.14 7.59
CA VAL A 144 66.20 0.56 6.31
C VAL A 144 64.98 1.45 6.34
N ASP A 145 65.19 2.74 6.04
CA ASP A 145 64.15 3.77 5.91
C ASP A 145 64.32 4.42 4.53
N LEU A 146 63.28 4.38 3.70
CA LEU A 146 63.28 4.96 2.35
C LEU A 146 62.77 6.40 2.32
N GLY A 147 62.38 6.96 3.48
CA GLY A 147 61.98 8.35 3.66
C GLY A 147 60.51 8.62 3.35
N THR A 148 60.22 9.76 2.71
CA THR A 148 58.86 10.14 2.32
C THR A 148 58.79 10.33 0.81
N THR A 149 57.81 9.70 0.17
CA THR A 149 57.50 9.84 -1.25
C THR A 149 56.17 10.53 -1.46
N LEU A 150 55.91 10.99 -2.68
CA LEU A 150 54.58 11.47 -3.08
C LEU A 150 53.75 10.27 -3.57
N GLU A 151 52.44 10.31 -3.34
CA GLU A 151 51.52 9.42 -4.04
C GLU A 151 51.50 9.72 -5.55
N ASP A 152 50.87 8.82 -6.32
CA ASP A 152 50.78 8.84 -7.79
C ASP A 152 52.11 8.80 -8.57
N GLN A 153 53.22 8.57 -7.87
CA GLN A 153 54.54 8.42 -8.47
C GLN A 153 55.14 7.07 -8.12
N ALA A 154 55.63 6.37 -9.16
CA ALA A 154 56.35 5.13 -8.95
C ALA A 154 57.69 5.39 -8.26
N LEU A 155 58.00 4.61 -7.23
CA LEU A 155 59.27 4.63 -6.51
C LEU A 155 60.20 3.54 -7.04
N LEU A 156 61.43 3.91 -7.42
CA LEU A 156 62.49 2.97 -7.76
C LEU A 156 63.36 2.67 -6.52
N ILE A 157 63.41 1.40 -6.14
CA ILE A 157 64.15 0.89 -4.98
C ILE A 157 65.36 0.10 -5.49
N THR A 158 66.56 0.42 -5.01
CA THR A 158 67.79 -0.27 -5.41
C THR A 158 68.26 -1.25 -4.35
N ALA A 159 69.03 -2.27 -4.75
CA ALA A 159 69.68 -3.18 -3.79
C ALA A 159 70.55 -2.44 -2.77
N ASP A 160 71.26 -1.37 -3.18
CA ASP A 160 72.07 -0.56 -2.26
C ASP A 160 71.23 0.10 -1.15
N MET A 161 69.98 0.49 -1.45
CA MET A 161 69.05 1.04 -0.46
C MET A 161 68.63 -0.03 0.55
N LEU A 162 68.33 -1.24 0.09
CA LEU A 162 67.93 -2.36 0.96
C LEU A 162 69.11 -2.93 1.76
N LEU A 163 70.33 -2.85 1.23
CA LEU A 163 71.55 -3.27 1.93
C LEU A 163 72.12 -2.17 2.83
N ALA A 164 71.47 -1.00 2.90
CA ALA A 164 71.93 0.07 3.77
C ALA A 164 72.08 -0.44 5.21
N ASN A 165 73.22 -0.10 5.83
CA ASN A 165 73.57 -0.52 7.20
C ASN A 165 73.67 -2.05 7.43
N SER A 166 73.68 -2.85 6.37
CA SER A 166 73.91 -4.30 6.47
C SER A 166 75.40 -4.61 6.40
N HIS A 167 75.85 -5.59 7.18
CA HIS A 167 77.24 -6.02 7.17
C HIS A 167 77.36 -7.53 7.40
N ASP A 168 78.46 -8.08 6.93
CA ASP A 168 78.92 -9.42 7.26
C ASP A 168 80.24 -9.33 8.04
N ILE A 169 80.40 -10.13 9.08
CA ILE A 169 81.61 -10.10 9.91
C ILE A 169 82.79 -10.84 9.25
N ASP A 170 82.52 -11.81 8.36
CA ASP A 170 83.51 -12.51 7.53
C ASP A 170 83.98 -11.66 6.35
N GLY A 171 83.26 -10.58 6.05
CA GLY A 171 83.56 -9.67 4.95
C GLY A 171 83.05 -10.14 3.58
N ASP A 172 82.13 -11.11 3.55
CA ASP A 172 81.48 -11.60 2.35
C ASP A 172 80.59 -10.53 1.67
N ALA A 173 80.44 -10.69 0.35
CA ALA A 173 79.66 -9.74 -0.45
C ALA A 173 78.15 -10.02 -0.31
N LEU A 174 77.40 -9.01 0.13
CA LEU A 174 75.95 -9.12 0.34
C LEU A 174 75.15 -8.89 -0.93
N THR A 175 74.13 -9.72 -1.14
CA THR A 175 73.20 -9.63 -2.27
C THR A 175 71.75 -9.78 -1.81
N VAL A 176 70.85 -8.95 -2.33
CA VAL A 176 69.41 -9.09 -2.08
C VAL A 176 68.84 -10.15 -3.01
N VAL A 177 68.16 -11.14 -2.45
CA VAL A 177 67.64 -12.31 -3.20
C VAL A 177 66.18 -12.12 -3.60
N GLU A 178 65.35 -11.61 -2.69
CA GLU A 178 63.93 -11.35 -2.93
C GLU A 178 63.45 -10.16 -2.09
N ALA A 179 62.41 -9.48 -2.57
CA ALA A 179 61.70 -8.42 -1.87
C ALA A 179 60.21 -8.47 -2.22
N HIS A 180 59.34 -8.24 -1.25
CA HIS A 180 57.89 -8.22 -1.42
C HIS A 180 57.23 -7.20 -0.49
N LEU A 181 56.07 -6.68 -0.92
CA LEU A 181 55.25 -5.79 -0.09
C LEU A 181 54.63 -6.57 1.07
N ALA A 182 54.68 -5.99 2.27
CA ALA A 182 53.97 -6.53 3.42
C ALA A 182 52.45 -6.42 3.27
N ASP A 183 51.98 -5.31 2.68
CA ASP A 183 50.58 -5.09 2.30
C ASP A 183 50.42 -5.04 0.78
N PRO A 184 49.84 -6.07 0.14
CA PRO A 184 49.58 -6.06 -1.30
C PRO A 184 48.47 -5.09 -1.72
N ALA A 185 47.67 -4.54 -0.80
CA ALA A 185 46.67 -3.52 -1.12
C ALA A 185 47.29 -2.14 -1.36
N ALA A 186 48.49 -1.88 -0.84
CA ALA A 186 49.19 -0.61 -1.00
C ALA A 186 49.72 -0.38 -2.43
N GLY A 187 49.73 -1.39 -3.30
CA GLY A 187 50.18 -1.23 -4.68
C GLY A 187 50.87 -2.45 -5.25
N THR A 188 51.70 -2.23 -6.28
CA THR A 188 52.43 -3.30 -6.96
C THR A 188 53.93 -3.09 -6.84
N LEU A 189 54.66 -4.14 -6.48
CA LEU A 189 56.13 -4.17 -6.46
C LEU A 189 56.64 -5.15 -7.51
N ILE A 190 57.41 -4.65 -8.48
CA ILE A 190 57.91 -5.42 -9.61
C ILE A 190 59.44 -5.47 -9.55
N ALA A 191 60.02 -6.67 -9.55
CA ALA A 191 61.45 -6.86 -9.72
C ALA A 191 61.86 -6.65 -11.18
N ASN A 192 62.78 -5.73 -11.44
CA ASN A 192 63.18 -5.35 -12.81
C ASN A 192 64.24 -6.29 -13.42
N GLY A 193 64.81 -7.19 -12.63
CA GLY A 193 65.81 -8.18 -13.07
C GLY A 193 67.25 -7.68 -13.14
N ASP A 194 67.51 -6.45 -12.70
CA ASP A 194 68.83 -5.81 -12.65
C ASP A 194 69.30 -5.44 -11.23
N GLY A 195 68.61 -5.96 -10.20
CA GLY A 195 68.86 -5.62 -8.79
C GLY A 195 68.07 -4.40 -8.31
N THR A 196 67.05 -3.97 -9.04
CA THR A 196 66.10 -2.93 -8.63
C THR A 196 64.65 -3.41 -8.64
N TRP A 197 63.80 -2.72 -7.87
CA TRP A 197 62.36 -2.92 -7.77
C TRP A 197 61.61 -1.63 -8.04
N THR A 198 60.52 -1.71 -8.80
CA THR A 198 59.61 -0.59 -9.03
C THR A 198 58.36 -0.79 -8.18
N PHE A 199 58.10 0.12 -7.25
CA PHE A 199 56.85 0.21 -6.49
C PHE A 199 55.92 1.22 -7.15
N THR A 200 54.71 0.81 -7.50
CA THR A 200 53.63 1.69 -7.98
C THR A 200 52.50 1.66 -6.95
N PRO A 201 52.20 2.79 -6.27
CA PRO A 201 51.12 2.85 -5.28
C PRO A 201 49.75 2.65 -5.94
N THR A 202 48.74 2.27 -5.15
CA THR A 202 47.34 2.47 -5.57
C THR A 202 47.04 3.97 -5.66
N PRO A 203 46.11 4.40 -6.54
CA PRO A 203 45.64 5.80 -6.55
C PRO A 203 45.22 6.26 -5.14
N ASP A 204 45.49 7.53 -4.83
CA ASP A 204 45.06 8.23 -3.61
C ASP A 204 45.57 7.60 -2.30
N LEU A 205 46.70 6.88 -2.38
CA LEU A 205 47.32 6.23 -1.23
C LEU A 205 48.20 7.22 -0.44
N SER A 206 47.68 7.69 0.68
CA SER A 206 48.47 8.47 1.66
C SER A 206 48.57 7.77 3.02
N GLY A 207 49.68 7.98 3.74
CA GLY A 207 49.87 7.41 5.07
C GLY A 207 51.31 7.08 5.43
N SER A 208 51.50 6.62 6.68
CA SER A 208 52.82 6.30 7.24
C SER A 208 53.03 4.81 7.46
N GLY A 209 54.26 4.32 7.29
CA GLY A 209 54.66 2.97 7.66
C GLY A 209 54.37 1.88 6.62
N LEU A 210 54.48 2.22 5.32
CA LEU A 210 54.54 1.22 4.26
C LEU A 210 55.79 0.36 4.44
N ASP A 211 55.70 -0.95 4.16
CA ASP A 211 56.76 -1.92 4.47
C ASP A 211 57.04 -2.89 3.31
N ILE A 212 58.33 -3.09 3.04
CA ILE A 212 58.86 -4.12 2.16
C ILE A 212 59.75 -5.06 2.96
N ALA A 213 59.37 -6.33 3.00
CA ALA A 213 60.20 -7.39 3.53
C ALA A 213 61.13 -7.93 2.43
N PHE A 214 62.42 -8.10 2.75
CA PHE A 214 63.43 -8.58 1.81
C PHE A 214 64.42 -9.55 2.47
N SER A 215 65.11 -10.36 1.68
CA SER A 215 66.15 -11.28 2.16
C SER A 215 67.50 -11.02 1.53
N VAL A 216 68.56 -11.13 2.32
CA VAL A 216 69.95 -10.89 1.94
C VAL A 216 70.78 -12.15 2.12
N SER A 217 71.65 -12.43 1.16
CA SER A 217 72.57 -13.56 1.12
C SER A 217 74.02 -13.09 1.06
N ASP A 218 74.89 -13.71 1.85
CA ASP A 218 76.36 -13.66 1.76
C ASP A 218 76.93 -14.67 0.73
N GLY A 219 76.09 -15.57 0.22
CA GLY A 219 76.48 -16.69 -0.66
C GLY A 219 76.35 -18.08 -0.03
N HIS A 220 76.17 -18.15 1.30
CA HIS A 220 76.06 -19.38 2.09
C HIS A 220 74.84 -19.39 3.02
N ALA A 221 74.49 -18.27 3.64
CA ALA A 221 73.39 -18.06 4.56
C ALA A 221 72.42 -16.96 4.10
N LEU A 222 71.23 -16.90 4.70
CA LEU A 222 70.21 -15.89 4.43
C LEU A 222 69.78 -15.18 5.72
N ALA A 223 69.58 -13.88 5.63
CA ALA A 223 68.95 -13.05 6.67
C ALA A 223 67.79 -12.23 6.08
N THR A 224 66.78 -11.92 6.91
CA THR A 224 65.59 -11.16 6.51
C THR A 224 65.60 -9.76 7.12
N GLY A 225 65.21 -8.75 6.34
CA GLY A 225 65.09 -7.36 6.75
C GLY A 225 63.79 -6.71 6.28
N HIS A 226 63.54 -5.50 6.79
CA HIS A 226 62.38 -4.67 6.47
C HIS A 226 62.83 -3.27 6.07
N ALA A 227 62.17 -2.70 5.06
CA ALA A 227 62.36 -1.34 4.60
C ALA A 227 61.04 -0.57 4.70
N ILE A 228 61.03 0.48 5.53
CA ILE A 228 59.83 1.28 5.80
C ILE A 228 59.88 2.66 5.13
N TRP A 229 58.73 3.24 4.79
CA TRP A 229 58.62 4.61 4.30
C TRP A 229 57.21 5.21 4.47
N ASP A 230 57.08 6.51 4.25
CA ASP A 230 55.82 7.25 4.31
C ASP A 230 55.42 7.81 2.93
N MET A 231 54.13 7.98 2.68
CA MET A 231 53.59 8.55 1.44
C MET A 231 52.75 9.81 1.74
N ALA A 232 53.13 10.92 1.11
CA ALA A 232 52.48 12.22 1.24
C ALA A 232 51.44 12.42 0.13
N PRO A 233 50.29 13.06 0.45
CA PRO A 233 49.23 13.26 -0.52
C PRO A 233 49.62 14.25 -1.63
N VAL A 234 49.01 14.10 -2.81
CA VAL A 234 49.15 14.96 -4.00
C VAL A 234 47.77 15.48 -4.35
N ASN A 235 47.62 16.81 -4.46
CA ASN A 235 46.32 17.41 -4.74
C ASN A 235 45.74 16.96 -6.10
N ASP A 236 44.62 16.27 -6.05
CA ASP A 236 43.76 15.90 -7.15
C ASP A 236 42.78 17.02 -7.53
N ALA A 237 42.22 16.93 -8.73
CA ALA A 237 41.15 17.84 -9.14
C ALA A 237 39.79 17.35 -8.60
N PRO A 238 38.80 18.25 -8.46
CA PRO A 238 37.44 17.84 -8.13
C PRO A 238 36.89 16.78 -9.10
N GLU A 239 36.17 15.78 -8.57
CA GLU A 239 35.65 14.66 -9.35
C GLU A 239 34.28 14.96 -9.98
N ALA A 240 33.40 15.65 -9.23
CA ALA A 240 32.04 15.93 -9.69
C ALA A 240 31.47 17.21 -9.06
N ILE A 241 30.63 17.93 -9.83
CA ILE A 241 29.80 19.03 -9.36
C ILE A 241 28.33 18.56 -9.42
N ALA A 242 27.59 18.75 -8.34
CA ALA A 242 26.15 18.50 -8.31
C ALA A 242 25.40 19.77 -7.91
N LEU A 243 24.20 19.92 -8.48
CA LEU A 243 23.24 20.96 -8.17
C LEU A 243 21.91 20.26 -7.86
N ASP A 244 21.34 20.53 -6.69
CA ASP A 244 20.16 19.82 -6.17
C ASP A 244 18.84 20.17 -6.88
N ASN A 245 18.79 21.28 -7.61
CA ASN A 245 17.64 21.71 -8.39
C ASN A 245 18.07 22.37 -9.72
N LEU A 246 17.34 22.07 -10.80
CA LEU A 246 17.65 22.49 -12.16
C LEU A 246 16.53 23.35 -12.77
N SER A 247 15.66 23.93 -11.95
CA SER A 247 14.56 24.78 -12.40
C SER A 247 14.47 26.07 -11.59
N VAL A 248 14.06 27.16 -12.24
CA VAL A 248 13.78 28.45 -11.60
C VAL A 248 12.49 29.02 -12.19
N SER A 249 11.63 29.58 -11.35
CA SER A 249 10.46 30.31 -11.82
C SER A 249 10.88 31.54 -12.62
N GLU A 250 10.20 31.80 -13.72
CA GLU A 250 10.37 33.05 -14.43
C GLU A 250 9.94 34.25 -13.58
N ASN A 251 10.32 35.46 -14.02
CA ASN A 251 9.95 36.73 -13.40
C ASN A 251 10.36 36.89 -11.91
N ALA A 252 11.03 35.89 -11.33
CA ALA A 252 11.50 35.87 -9.96
C ALA A 252 12.90 36.49 -9.83
N ALA A 253 12.94 37.82 -9.67
CA ALA A 253 14.20 38.55 -9.59
C ALA A 253 15.09 38.07 -8.43
N GLY A 254 16.32 37.64 -8.74
CA GLY A 254 17.29 37.18 -7.74
C GLY A 254 17.00 35.80 -7.11
N ALA A 255 16.16 34.99 -7.74
CA ALA A 255 15.76 33.68 -7.24
C ALA A 255 16.95 32.73 -7.01
N ALA A 256 16.87 31.96 -5.92
CA ALA A 256 17.77 30.85 -5.67
C ALA A 256 17.34 29.64 -6.49
N ILE A 257 18.31 28.95 -7.07
CA ILE A 257 18.08 27.79 -7.93
C ILE A 257 18.31 26.54 -7.12
N GLY A 258 19.51 26.38 -6.57
CA GLY A 258 19.86 25.18 -5.82
C GLY A 258 21.19 25.29 -5.08
N VAL A 259 21.44 24.32 -4.20
CA VAL A 259 22.69 24.13 -3.48
C VAL A 259 23.70 23.37 -4.36
N LEU A 260 24.92 23.90 -4.43
CA LEU A 260 26.06 23.29 -5.09
C LEU A 260 26.84 22.43 -4.10
N SER A 261 27.16 21.21 -4.52
CA SER A 261 28.07 20.31 -3.81
C SER A 261 29.15 19.80 -4.75
N VAL A 262 30.39 19.67 -4.25
CA VAL A 262 31.54 19.19 -5.00
C VAL A 262 32.15 17.99 -4.27
N SER A 263 32.43 16.93 -5.01
CA SER A 263 33.19 15.77 -4.52
C SER A 263 34.64 15.93 -4.90
N ASP A 264 35.53 15.92 -3.91
CA ASP A 264 36.98 16.05 -4.07
C ASP A 264 37.64 15.26 -2.93
N VAL A 265 38.67 14.48 -3.26
CA VAL A 265 39.30 13.51 -2.35
C VAL A 265 40.24 14.20 -1.35
N ASP A 266 40.76 15.39 -1.69
CA ASP A 266 41.76 16.13 -0.92
C ASP A 266 41.22 17.41 -0.28
N ASP A 267 40.24 18.06 -0.91
CA ASP A 267 39.71 19.36 -0.47
C ASP A 267 38.19 19.35 -0.28
N SER A 268 37.72 20.09 0.71
CA SER A 268 36.29 20.34 0.92
C SER A 268 35.88 21.78 0.59
N SER A 269 36.84 22.64 0.25
CA SER A 269 36.67 24.06 -0.03
C SER A 269 36.91 24.37 -1.50
N HIS A 270 35.89 24.96 -2.15
CA HIS A 270 35.93 25.23 -3.58
C HIS A 270 35.52 26.67 -3.91
N VAL A 271 36.15 27.26 -4.92
CA VAL A 271 35.72 28.52 -5.53
C VAL A 271 35.04 28.23 -6.85
N PHE A 272 33.94 28.93 -7.13
CA PHE A 272 33.11 28.69 -8.32
C PHE A 272 33.23 29.81 -9.35
N ALA A 273 33.32 29.43 -10.62
CA ALA A 273 33.15 30.32 -11.77
C ALA A 273 31.98 29.84 -12.65
N LEU A 274 31.23 30.79 -13.23
CA LEU A 274 30.01 30.53 -13.99
C LEU A 274 30.15 31.07 -15.42
N SER A 275 29.63 30.34 -16.42
CA SER A 275 29.67 30.78 -17.82
C SER A 275 28.69 31.91 -18.13
N ASP A 276 27.60 32.02 -17.38
CA ASP A 276 26.57 33.05 -17.56
C ASP A 276 26.63 34.08 -16.42
N ALA A 277 26.77 35.35 -16.79
CA ALA A 277 26.94 36.47 -15.87
C ALA A 277 25.66 36.85 -15.11
N ARG A 278 24.49 36.33 -15.48
CA ARG A 278 23.21 36.52 -14.76
C ARG A 278 23.20 35.80 -13.41
N PHE A 279 24.00 34.75 -13.27
CA PHE A 279 24.05 33.91 -12.07
C PHE A 279 25.22 34.31 -11.15
N GLU A 280 25.10 33.94 -9.88
CA GLU A 280 26.15 34.03 -8.87
C GLU A 280 26.04 32.87 -7.87
N VAL A 281 27.15 32.55 -7.21
CA VAL A 281 27.19 31.61 -6.09
C VAL A 281 27.36 32.39 -4.80
N VAL A 282 26.47 32.17 -3.83
CA VAL A 282 26.49 32.81 -2.52
C VAL A 282 26.50 31.79 -1.40
N THR A 283 27.02 32.15 -0.23
CA THR A 283 26.97 31.28 0.95
C THR A 283 25.70 31.56 1.75
N ASN A 284 24.89 30.53 2.01
CA ASN A 284 23.67 30.65 2.80
C ASN A 284 23.97 30.67 4.32
N ALA A 285 22.93 30.75 5.16
CA ALA A 285 23.07 30.74 6.62
C ALA A 285 23.57 29.39 7.20
N ALA A 286 23.41 28.30 6.45
CA ALA A 286 23.92 26.96 6.79
C ALA A 286 25.38 26.74 6.33
N SER A 287 25.99 27.74 5.69
CA SER A 287 27.33 27.70 5.09
C SER A 287 27.44 26.91 3.77
N ASP A 288 26.31 26.60 3.13
CA ASP A 288 26.31 25.94 1.82
C ASP A 288 26.49 26.96 0.68
N ALA A 289 27.12 26.52 -0.40
CA ALA A 289 27.21 27.27 -1.65
C ALA A 289 25.89 27.16 -2.42
N VAL A 290 25.21 28.28 -2.68
CA VAL A 290 23.91 28.33 -3.37
C VAL A 290 24.06 29.07 -4.69
N LEU A 291 23.67 28.43 -5.78
CA LEU A 291 23.51 29.08 -7.08
C LEU A 291 22.21 29.88 -7.09
N LYS A 292 22.29 31.18 -7.42
CA LYS A 292 21.13 32.08 -7.57
C LYS A 292 21.30 33.00 -8.77
N LEU A 293 20.20 33.60 -9.22
CA LEU A 293 20.22 34.78 -10.08
C LEU A 293 20.71 35.99 -9.28
N LYS A 294 21.42 36.91 -9.94
CA LYS A 294 21.82 38.19 -9.31
C LYS A 294 20.60 39.04 -8.97
N ASP A 295 20.74 39.84 -7.92
CA ASP A 295 19.67 40.74 -7.48
C ASP A 295 19.17 41.64 -8.62
N GLY A 296 17.85 41.64 -8.86
CA GLY A 296 17.20 42.42 -9.91
C GLY A 296 17.22 41.79 -11.31
N ILE A 297 17.82 40.60 -11.48
CA ILE A 297 17.74 39.82 -12.71
C ILE A 297 16.66 38.76 -12.57
N SER A 298 15.72 38.72 -13.51
CA SER A 298 14.76 37.64 -13.73
C SER A 298 15.00 37.01 -15.11
N LEU A 299 14.47 35.79 -15.29
CA LEU A 299 14.35 35.13 -16.58
C LEU A 299 12.89 35.23 -17.06
N ASP A 300 12.68 35.02 -18.34
CA ASP A 300 11.42 35.15 -19.07
C ASP A 300 11.33 33.88 -19.92
N TYR A 301 10.29 33.06 -19.69
CA TYR A 301 10.14 31.75 -20.30
C TYR A 301 9.91 31.86 -21.81
N GLU A 302 9.12 32.83 -22.24
CA GLU A 302 8.78 33.11 -23.65
C GLU A 302 10.03 33.52 -24.43
N ALA A 303 10.95 34.22 -23.78
CA ALA A 303 12.23 34.60 -24.37
C ALA A 303 13.25 33.46 -24.38
N GLU A 304 13.38 32.72 -23.27
CA GLU A 304 14.41 31.70 -23.08
C GLU A 304 13.96 30.60 -22.09
N PRO A 305 13.29 29.52 -22.55
CA PRO A 305 12.73 28.50 -21.66
C PRO A 305 13.78 27.61 -20.99
N THR A 306 15.03 27.64 -21.48
CA THR A 306 16.15 26.90 -20.88
C THR A 306 17.45 27.69 -21.01
N VAL A 307 18.27 27.69 -19.95
CA VAL A 307 19.58 28.36 -19.93
C VAL A 307 20.70 27.33 -19.77
N PRO A 308 21.58 27.14 -20.77
CA PRO A 308 22.78 26.33 -20.62
C PRO A 308 23.82 27.05 -19.75
N LEU A 309 24.30 26.38 -18.70
CA LEU A 309 25.22 26.94 -17.71
C LEU A 309 26.38 25.97 -17.44
N SER A 310 27.61 26.40 -17.72
CA SER A 310 28.82 25.69 -17.29
C SER A 310 29.28 26.23 -15.93
N ILE A 311 29.50 25.34 -14.98
CA ILE A 311 30.03 25.65 -13.65
C ILE A 311 31.43 25.06 -13.54
N THR A 312 32.40 25.89 -13.17
CA THR A 312 33.77 25.46 -12.86
C THR A 312 33.99 25.54 -11.36
N ALA A 313 34.28 24.40 -10.73
CA ALA A 313 34.76 24.35 -9.34
C ALA A 313 36.29 24.28 -9.35
N THR A 314 36.95 25.04 -8.48
CA THR A 314 38.41 25.05 -8.31
C THR A 314 38.74 24.84 -6.84
N ASP A 315 39.58 23.84 -6.55
CA ASP A 315 40.08 23.56 -5.20
C ASP A 315 41.06 24.66 -4.69
N ALA A 316 41.53 24.56 -3.45
CA ALA A 316 42.45 25.53 -2.89
C ALA A 316 43.87 25.52 -3.52
N ALA A 317 44.28 24.41 -4.15
CA ALA A 317 45.57 24.28 -4.82
C ALA A 317 45.54 24.76 -6.29
N GLY A 318 44.35 24.98 -6.84
CA GLY A 318 44.10 25.50 -8.18
C GLY A 318 43.75 24.45 -9.24
N ALA A 319 43.52 23.17 -8.90
CA ALA A 319 42.98 22.22 -9.87
C ALA A 319 41.45 22.40 -9.99
N ALA A 320 40.91 22.12 -11.17
CA ALA A 320 39.54 22.53 -11.52
C ALA A 320 38.81 21.53 -12.40
N LEU A 321 37.51 21.42 -12.16
CA LEU A 321 36.55 20.67 -12.97
C LEU A 321 35.48 21.63 -13.51
N THR A 322 35.12 21.48 -14.79
CA THR A 322 33.98 22.19 -15.39
C THR A 322 32.90 21.20 -15.78
N GLN A 323 31.66 21.47 -15.39
CA GLN A 323 30.49 20.65 -15.72
C GLN A 323 29.35 21.52 -16.25
N ASP A 324 28.65 21.00 -17.26
CA ASP A 324 27.52 21.67 -17.91
C ASP A 324 26.20 21.25 -17.26
N PHE A 325 25.32 22.23 -17.05
CA PHE A 325 23.96 22.10 -16.56
C PHE A 325 22.99 22.80 -17.51
N THR A 326 21.75 22.35 -17.55
CA THR A 326 20.66 23.05 -18.22
C THR A 326 19.65 23.47 -17.16
N ILE A 327 19.50 24.76 -16.95
CA ILE A 327 18.49 25.30 -16.04
C ILE A 327 17.20 25.51 -16.82
N ALA A 328 16.13 24.85 -16.40
CA ALA A 328 14.78 25.08 -16.93
C ALA A 328 14.21 26.39 -16.33
N VAL A 329 13.58 27.19 -17.16
CA VAL A 329 12.74 28.30 -16.71
C VAL A 329 11.32 27.74 -16.63
N ALA A 330 10.66 27.88 -15.47
CA ALA A 330 9.28 27.45 -15.31
C ALA A 330 8.35 28.60 -15.73
N ASP A 331 7.49 28.29 -16.70
CA ASP A 331 6.40 29.10 -17.22
C ASP A 331 5.35 29.39 -16.12
N GLY A 332 4.88 30.64 -16.04
CA GLY A 332 3.86 31.10 -15.12
C GLY A 332 3.11 32.32 -15.65
N LEU A 333 1.91 32.56 -15.09
CA LEU A 333 1.00 33.61 -15.57
C LEU A 333 1.63 35.01 -15.57
N ASP A 334 1.62 35.67 -16.72
CA ASP A 334 1.95 37.08 -16.85
C ASP A 334 0.82 37.94 -16.25
N ILE A 335 1.14 38.87 -15.34
CA ILE A 335 0.12 39.74 -14.72
C ILE A 335 0.09 41.09 -15.42
N ILE A 336 -0.99 41.36 -16.14
CA ILE A 336 -1.23 42.63 -16.84
C ILE A 336 -2.30 43.42 -16.08
N GLU A 337 -1.93 44.57 -15.52
CA GLU A 337 -2.87 45.43 -14.80
C GLU A 337 -3.12 46.78 -15.51
N GLY A 338 -4.40 47.11 -15.67
CA GLY A 338 -4.88 48.42 -16.09
C GLY A 338 -4.91 49.46 -14.96
N THR A 339 -5.58 50.57 -15.27
CA THR A 339 -5.80 51.74 -14.42
C THR A 339 -7.29 51.88 -14.08
N ASN A 340 -7.69 52.96 -13.41
CA ASN A 340 -9.11 53.23 -13.15
C ASN A 340 -9.75 54.10 -14.25
N ARG A 341 -9.28 53.98 -15.49
CA ARG A 341 -9.75 54.68 -16.68
C ARG A 341 -9.89 53.65 -17.79
N ALA A 342 -10.59 54.03 -18.86
CA ALA A 342 -10.62 53.24 -20.09
C ALA A 342 -9.20 52.92 -20.59
N ASP A 343 -8.87 51.64 -20.58
CA ASP A 343 -7.59 51.08 -20.99
C ASP A 343 -7.77 50.14 -22.20
N VAL A 344 -6.68 49.96 -22.95
CA VAL A 344 -6.58 48.94 -24.00
C VAL A 344 -5.43 48.03 -23.58
N LEU A 345 -5.77 46.81 -23.18
CA LEU A 345 -4.83 45.81 -22.68
C LEU A 345 -4.70 44.69 -23.71
N THR A 346 -3.47 44.22 -23.89
CA THR A 346 -3.18 43.13 -24.82
C THR A 346 -2.22 42.18 -24.14
N GLY A 347 -2.63 40.93 -23.99
CA GLY A 347 -1.79 39.83 -23.54
C GLY A 347 -0.84 39.36 -24.64
N ASN A 348 0.00 38.40 -24.30
CA ASN A 348 1.06 37.92 -25.17
C ASN A 348 0.67 36.58 -25.81
N ALA A 349 1.63 35.68 -26.03
CA ALA A 349 1.34 34.30 -26.40
C ALA A 349 1.84 33.44 -25.23
N GLY A 350 0.93 32.80 -24.51
CA GLY A 350 1.13 32.19 -23.21
C GLY A 350 -0.09 32.49 -22.32
N PRO A 351 -0.27 31.77 -21.19
CA PRO A 351 -1.39 32.01 -20.30
C PRO A 351 -1.17 33.31 -19.49
N ASP A 352 -2.10 34.26 -19.59
CA ASP A 352 -2.05 35.58 -18.97
C ASP A 352 -3.10 35.73 -17.84
N ARG A 353 -2.83 36.59 -16.85
CA ARG A 353 -3.84 37.12 -15.92
C ARG A 353 -3.99 38.62 -16.13
N ILE A 354 -5.11 39.03 -16.74
CA ILE A 354 -5.38 40.42 -17.11
C ILE A 354 -6.43 41.04 -16.18
N ILE A 355 -6.09 42.17 -15.55
CA ILE A 355 -6.96 42.88 -14.60
C ILE A 355 -7.15 44.33 -15.08
N ALA A 356 -8.27 44.64 -15.73
CA ALA A 356 -8.52 45.94 -16.34
C ALA A 356 -8.89 47.04 -15.31
N LYS A 357 -9.67 46.67 -14.28
CA LYS A 357 -10.07 47.45 -13.09
C LYS A 357 -11.34 48.28 -13.25
N ASN A 358 -11.24 49.59 -13.54
CA ASN A 358 -12.43 50.44 -13.62
C ASN A 358 -12.37 51.28 -14.91
N GLY A 359 -13.50 51.54 -15.52
CA GLY A 359 -13.60 52.23 -16.80
C GLY A 359 -14.11 51.26 -17.86
N PRO A 360 -14.60 51.73 -19.02
CA PRO A 360 -14.91 50.85 -20.13
C PRO A 360 -13.61 50.45 -20.84
N ASP A 361 -13.18 49.22 -20.61
CA ASP A 361 -11.88 48.70 -21.02
C ASP A 361 -12.01 47.80 -22.27
N THR A 362 -10.91 47.63 -22.99
CA THR A 362 -10.80 46.68 -24.11
C THR A 362 -9.62 45.75 -23.84
N VAL A 363 -9.89 44.47 -23.68
CA VAL A 363 -8.90 43.42 -23.41
C VAL A 363 -8.86 42.45 -24.58
N THR A 364 -7.64 42.08 -25.01
CA THR A 364 -7.39 40.98 -25.94
C THR A 364 -6.27 40.13 -25.34
N ALA A 365 -6.56 38.96 -24.80
CA ALA A 365 -5.57 38.18 -24.06
C ALA A 365 -4.60 37.45 -24.99
N GLY A 366 -5.07 36.86 -26.09
CA GLY A 366 -4.20 36.47 -27.19
C GLY A 366 -4.26 34.99 -27.44
N GLY A 367 -3.28 34.22 -26.98
CA GLY A 367 -3.44 32.78 -26.97
C GLY A 367 -2.65 32.15 -25.84
N GLY A 368 -3.17 31.09 -25.25
CA GLY A 368 -2.87 30.66 -23.89
C GLY A 368 -4.19 30.46 -23.14
N ASP A 369 -4.17 29.78 -21.99
CA ASP A 369 -5.35 29.65 -21.14
C ASP A 369 -5.39 30.86 -20.19
N ASP A 370 -6.16 31.88 -20.54
CA ASP A 370 -6.09 33.21 -19.93
C ASP A 370 -7.13 33.42 -18.81
N VAL A 371 -6.81 34.26 -17.83
CA VAL A 371 -7.74 34.72 -16.79
C VAL A 371 -7.98 36.22 -16.91
N ILE A 372 -9.19 36.61 -17.28
CA ILE A 372 -9.54 38.01 -17.59
C ILE A 372 -10.53 38.57 -16.56
N ILE A 373 -10.21 39.75 -16.02
CA ILE A 373 -11.04 40.49 -15.06
C ILE A 373 -11.25 41.89 -15.60
N GLY A 374 -12.43 42.16 -16.19
CA GLY A 374 -12.82 43.50 -16.64
C GLY A 374 -12.97 44.46 -15.46
N GLY A 375 -13.77 44.06 -14.47
CA GLY A 375 -14.06 44.87 -13.29
C GLY A 375 -15.21 45.83 -13.55
N ARG A 376 -15.13 47.06 -13.03
CA ARG A 376 -16.25 48.01 -13.17
C ARG A 376 -16.19 48.78 -14.47
N GLY A 377 -17.16 48.57 -15.31
CA GLY A 377 -17.26 49.26 -16.58
C GLY A 377 -18.13 48.42 -17.49
N ASN A 378 -18.36 48.91 -18.69
CA ASN A 378 -18.88 48.04 -19.73
C ASN A 378 -17.67 47.73 -20.60
N ASP A 379 -17.10 46.55 -20.39
CA ASP A 379 -15.83 46.16 -20.94
C ASP A 379 -16.02 45.32 -22.20
N THR A 380 -15.00 45.23 -23.04
CA THR A 380 -14.94 44.32 -24.19
C THR A 380 -13.77 43.39 -23.96
N LEU A 381 -14.07 42.12 -23.68
CA LEU A 381 -13.15 41.11 -23.21
C LEU A 381 -13.06 40.00 -24.27
N ASP A 382 -11.87 39.79 -24.82
CA ASP A 382 -11.56 38.79 -25.84
C ASP A 382 -10.45 37.88 -25.31
N GLY A 383 -10.77 36.60 -25.12
CA GLY A 383 -9.87 35.55 -24.64
C GLY A 383 -8.83 35.21 -25.71
N GLY A 384 -9.31 34.73 -26.85
CA GLY A 384 -8.49 34.48 -28.01
C GLY A 384 -8.40 32.99 -28.31
N ALA A 385 -7.28 32.35 -28.03
CA ALA A 385 -7.11 30.92 -28.30
C ALA A 385 -6.54 30.18 -27.08
N GLY A 386 -7.27 29.20 -26.57
CA GLY A 386 -7.00 28.52 -25.30
C GLY A 386 -8.30 28.38 -24.52
N ASP A 387 -8.24 27.72 -23.38
CA ASP A 387 -9.41 27.56 -22.50
C ASP A 387 -9.47 28.75 -21.52
N ASP A 388 -10.18 29.81 -21.88
CA ASP A 388 -10.13 31.10 -21.18
C ASP A 388 -11.18 31.24 -20.07
N VAL A 389 -10.85 31.99 -19.01
CA VAL A 389 -11.73 32.25 -17.86
C VAL A 389 -11.96 33.76 -17.66
N PHE A 390 -13.22 34.18 -17.75
CA PHE A 390 -13.64 35.54 -17.41
C PHE A 390 -14.19 35.57 -15.98
N GLU A 391 -13.47 36.18 -15.03
CA GLU A 391 -13.93 36.33 -13.65
C GLU A 391 -14.81 37.59 -13.51
N VAL A 392 -16.05 37.42 -13.04
CA VAL A 392 -17.02 38.50 -12.86
C VAL A 392 -17.33 38.74 -11.38
N GLY A 393 -17.14 39.99 -10.98
CA GLY A 393 -17.28 40.50 -9.62
C GLY A 393 -18.61 41.16 -9.30
N ALA A 394 -18.80 41.45 -8.02
CA ALA A 394 -19.94 42.22 -7.56
C ALA A 394 -19.83 43.68 -8.04
N ARG A 395 -20.83 44.13 -8.82
CA ARG A 395 -20.94 45.47 -9.43
C ARG A 395 -20.04 45.69 -10.64
N ASP A 396 -19.61 44.62 -11.27
CA ASP A 396 -19.13 44.71 -12.64
C ASP A 396 -20.28 45.19 -13.53
N GLY A 397 -19.97 45.79 -14.67
CA GLY A 397 -21.00 46.36 -15.53
C GLY A 397 -21.55 45.32 -16.50
N PHE A 398 -21.94 45.79 -17.69
CA PHE A 398 -22.40 44.91 -18.75
C PHE A 398 -21.29 44.77 -19.77
N ASP A 399 -20.73 43.57 -19.88
CA ASP A 399 -19.51 43.32 -20.63
C ASP A 399 -19.81 42.53 -21.90
N VAL A 400 -18.97 42.72 -22.91
CA VAL A 400 -18.96 41.90 -24.12
C VAL A 400 -17.91 40.82 -23.92
N PHE A 401 -18.35 39.57 -23.79
CA PHE A 401 -17.49 38.40 -23.70
C PHE A 401 -17.29 37.77 -25.08
N GLN A 402 -16.05 37.48 -25.44
CA GLN A 402 -15.65 36.69 -26.60
C GLN A 402 -14.61 35.69 -26.11
N GLY A 403 -14.94 34.39 -26.05
CA GLY A 403 -13.99 33.36 -25.62
C GLY A 403 -12.97 33.09 -26.71
N GLY A 404 -13.46 32.68 -27.88
CA GLY A 404 -12.63 32.51 -29.06
C GLY A 404 -12.49 31.03 -29.42
N ALA A 405 -11.28 30.49 -29.41
CA ALA A 405 -11.02 29.10 -29.75
C ALA A 405 -10.55 28.32 -28.52
N GLY A 406 -11.43 27.50 -27.96
CA GLY A 406 -11.13 26.62 -26.83
C GLY A 406 -12.43 26.26 -26.11
N ASN A 407 -12.35 25.91 -24.83
CA ASN A 407 -13.50 25.80 -23.94
C ASN A 407 -13.48 26.98 -22.95
N ASP A 408 -14.25 27.99 -23.26
CA ASP A 408 -14.22 29.27 -22.58
C ASP A 408 -15.34 29.37 -21.54
N ARG A 409 -15.01 30.00 -20.40
CA ARG A 409 -15.88 30.04 -19.23
C ARG A 409 -16.00 31.44 -18.64
N VAL A 410 -17.23 31.89 -18.41
CA VAL A 410 -17.51 33.04 -17.54
C VAL A 410 -17.86 32.55 -16.14
N ALA A 411 -17.18 33.06 -15.11
CA ALA A 411 -17.30 32.57 -13.75
C ALA A 411 -17.55 33.70 -12.73
N ALA A 412 -18.56 33.51 -11.88
CA ALA A 412 -18.80 34.42 -10.76
C ALA A 412 -17.74 34.26 -9.65
N THR A 413 -17.51 35.34 -8.91
CA THR A 413 -16.53 35.40 -7.81
C THR A 413 -17.15 35.57 -6.42
N ALA A 414 -18.48 35.70 -6.31
CA ALA A 414 -19.20 35.84 -5.05
C ALA A 414 -20.70 35.51 -5.20
N ASP A 415 -21.39 35.35 -4.06
CA ASP A 415 -22.85 35.21 -4.02
C ASP A 415 -23.57 36.43 -4.56
N ASN A 416 -24.73 36.23 -5.20
CA ASN A 416 -25.60 37.28 -5.75
C ASN A 416 -24.92 38.19 -6.77
N VAL A 417 -23.94 37.67 -7.52
CA VAL A 417 -23.35 38.35 -8.67
C VAL A 417 -24.34 38.31 -9.84
N ALA A 418 -24.56 39.46 -10.48
CA ALA A 418 -25.22 39.53 -11.77
C ALA A 418 -24.12 39.60 -12.85
N ILE A 419 -23.96 38.51 -13.60
CA ILE A 419 -23.07 38.45 -14.77
C ILE A 419 -23.73 39.27 -15.87
N GLY A 420 -23.30 40.53 -16.01
CA GLY A 420 -23.88 41.49 -16.94
C GLY A 420 -23.35 41.27 -18.35
N VAL A 421 -24.25 41.04 -19.30
CA VAL A 421 -23.90 40.85 -20.72
C VAL A 421 -24.40 42.03 -21.54
N ALA A 422 -23.50 42.66 -22.28
CA ALA A 422 -23.83 43.78 -23.17
C ALA A 422 -24.18 43.32 -24.58
N GLY A 423 -25.29 43.82 -25.11
CA GLY A 423 -25.77 43.48 -26.45
C GLY A 423 -26.21 42.03 -26.60
N ASP A 424 -25.97 41.46 -27.79
CA ASP A 424 -26.36 40.09 -28.12
C ASP A 424 -25.33 39.07 -27.62
N PHE A 425 -25.82 37.93 -27.12
CA PHE A 425 -25.04 36.80 -26.65
C PHE A 425 -25.52 35.50 -27.28
N GLY A 426 -24.59 34.64 -27.68
CA GLY A 426 -24.87 33.24 -28.01
C GLY A 426 -23.66 32.55 -28.62
N ALA A 427 -23.89 31.55 -29.46
CA ALA A 427 -22.82 30.71 -30.03
C ALA A 427 -21.70 31.47 -30.77
N ALA A 428 -21.97 32.69 -31.27
CA ALA A 428 -20.96 33.51 -31.94
C ALA A 428 -19.92 34.11 -30.98
N ASN A 429 -20.23 34.18 -29.68
CA ASN A 429 -19.32 34.65 -28.65
C ASN A 429 -18.27 33.60 -28.26
N GLY A 430 -18.46 32.33 -28.66
CA GLY A 430 -17.56 31.23 -28.30
C GLY A 430 -17.40 31.11 -26.78
N ILE A 431 -18.52 31.09 -26.05
CA ILE A 431 -18.52 30.86 -24.60
C ILE A 431 -19.31 29.57 -24.36
N GLU A 432 -18.60 28.52 -23.96
CA GLU A 432 -19.17 27.19 -23.75
C GLU A 432 -19.85 27.08 -22.38
N THR A 433 -19.35 27.79 -21.36
CA THR A 433 -19.91 27.70 -20.00
C THR A 433 -20.06 29.06 -19.32
N ILE A 434 -21.19 29.29 -18.66
CA ILE A 434 -21.34 30.34 -17.64
C ILE A 434 -21.63 29.65 -16.31
N SER A 435 -20.83 29.94 -15.30
CA SER A 435 -20.92 29.26 -14.01
C SER A 435 -21.00 30.21 -12.83
N ALA A 436 -21.86 29.83 -11.89
CA ALA A 436 -21.93 30.42 -10.57
C ALA A 436 -20.72 30.06 -9.69
N ASN A 437 -19.88 29.09 -10.11
CA ASN A 437 -18.66 28.69 -9.41
C ASN A 437 -18.90 28.29 -7.94
N GLY A 438 -20.06 27.67 -7.67
CA GLY A 438 -20.50 27.28 -6.33
C GLY A 438 -21.09 28.41 -5.47
N TYR A 439 -21.19 29.63 -6.00
CA TYR A 439 -21.81 30.77 -5.31
C TYR A 439 -23.34 30.77 -5.48
N ALA A 440 -24.07 31.17 -4.45
CA ALA A 440 -25.52 31.15 -4.45
C ALA A 440 -26.12 32.42 -5.08
N GLY A 441 -27.24 32.27 -5.80
CA GLY A 441 -28.02 33.39 -6.31
C GLY A 441 -27.35 34.18 -7.45
N VAL A 442 -26.40 33.57 -8.16
CA VAL A 442 -25.78 34.18 -9.34
C VAL A 442 -26.77 34.19 -10.50
N THR A 443 -26.91 35.32 -11.18
CA THR A 443 -27.82 35.46 -12.34
C THR A 443 -27.05 35.95 -13.56
N VAL A 444 -27.49 35.58 -14.75
CA VAL A 444 -27.04 36.23 -16.00
C VAL A 444 -28.02 37.35 -16.34
N LYS A 445 -27.52 38.53 -16.69
CA LYS A 445 -28.36 39.71 -16.88
C LYS A 445 -28.04 40.47 -18.18
N GLY A 446 -29.04 40.65 -19.03
CA GLY A 446 -29.00 41.53 -20.22
C GLY A 446 -29.02 43.02 -19.86
N ASP A 447 -28.66 43.86 -20.82
CA ASP A 447 -28.50 45.30 -20.60
C ASP A 447 -29.85 46.06 -20.60
N ASN A 448 -29.90 47.29 -21.16
CA ASN A 448 -31.14 48.08 -21.22
C ASN A 448 -31.58 48.40 -22.67
N THR A 449 -31.01 47.70 -23.66
CA THR A 449 -31.11 48.07 -25.09
C THR A 449 -31.90 47.09 -25.95
N GLY A 450 -32.39 45.99 -25.38
CA GLY A 450 -33.04 44.89 -26.11
C GLY A 450 -32.00 43.96 -26.70
N SER A 451 -31.67 42.92 -25.94
CA SER A 451 -30.64 41.93 -26.23
C SER A 451 -31.23 40.63 -26.74
N ARG A 452 -30.58 39.99 -27.72
CA ARG A 452 -30.77 38.56 -27.96
C ARG A 452 -29.81 37.77 -27.08
N LEU A 453 -30.32 37.03 -26.10
CA LEU A 453 -29.55 36.16 -25.22
C LEU A 453 -29.89 34.70 -25.55
N ASP A 454 -28.96 33.98 -26.17
CA ASP A 454 -29.18 32.63 -26.69
C ASP A 454 -28.22 31.63 -26.04
N PHE A 455 -28.74 30.87 -25.06
CA PHE A 455 -27.97 29.89 -24.28
C PHE A 455 -28.14 28.46 -24.78
N SER A 456 -28.75 28.25 -25.95
CA SER A 456 -28.98 26.92 -26.52
C SER A 456 -27.70 26.10 -26.77
N ALA A 457 -26.55 26.76 -26.83
CA ALA A 457 -25.22 26.16 -26.98
C ALA A 457 -24.27 26.43 -25.80
N THR A 458 -24.75 27.04 -24.72
CA THR A 458 -23.94 27.44 -23.56
C THR A 458 -24.44 26.72 -22.32
N ALA A 459 -23.57 26.00 -21.63
CA ALA A 459 -23.90 25.34 -20.37
C ALA A 459 -24.02 26.37 -19.24
N LEU A 460 -25.13 26.35 -18.52
CA LEU A 460 -25.35 27.17 -17.33
C LEU A 460 -25.18 26.31 -16.07
N ASP A 461 -24.10 26.57 -15.34
CA ASP A 461 -23.71 25.77 -14.17
C ASP A 461 -24.01 26.54 -12.87
N GLY A 462 -25.08 26.13 -12.18
CA GLY A 462 -25.50 26.74 -10.90
C GLY A 462 -26.06 28.16 -11.02
N ILE A 463 -26.40 28.60 -12.23
CA ILE A 463 -27.03 29.90 -12.48
C ILE A 463 -28.48 29.88 -12.00
N ALA A 464 -28.87 30.86 -11.19
CA ALA A 464 -30.18 30.91 -10.55
C ALA A 464 -31.28 31.45 -11.46
N ALA A 465 -30.96 32.35 -12.39
CA ALA A 465 -31.89 32.89 -13.38
C ALA A 465 -31.17 33.61 -14.53
N ILE A 466 -31.85 33.67 -15.68
CA ILE A 466 -31.54 34.50 -16.84
C ILE A 466 -32.50 35.69 -16.83
N ASP A 467 -31.98 36.92 -16.72
CA ASP A 467 -32.76 38.15 -16.64
C ASP A 467 -32.47 39.03 -17.86
N GLY A 468 -33.45 39.29 -18.72
CA GLY A 468 -33.30 40.16 -19.90
C GLY A 468 -32.96 41.59 -19.54
N GLY A 469 -33.31 42.04 -18.34
CA GLY A 469 -33.07 43.39 -17.87
C GLY A 469 -34.15 44.35 -18.38
N GLY A 470 -33.79 45.24 -19.29
CA GLY A 470 -34.76 46.12 -19.93
C GLY A 470 -34.53 46.21 -21.42
N GLY A 471 -35.59 46.48 -22.17
CA GLY A 471 -35.49 46.47 -23.62
C GLY A 471 -36.58 45.60 -24.21
N HIS A 472 -36.41 45.19 -25.46
CA HIS A 472 -37.25 44.16 -26.05
C HIS A 472 -36.35 42.97 -26.27
N ASP A 473 -36.28 42.11 -25.26
CA ASP A 473 -35.28 41.07 -25.18
C ASP A 473 -35.78 39.79 -25.89
N THR A 474 -34.86 39.02 -26.45
CA THR A 474 -35.14 37.68 -26.96
C THR A 474 -34.27 36.70 -26.22
N ILE A 475 -34.85 35.91 -25.33
CA ILE A 475 -34.13 34.96 -24.48
C ILE A 475 -34.44 33.55 -24.97
N ILE A 476 -33.39 32.75 -25.17
CA ILE A 476 -33.48 31.32 -25.44
C ILE A 476 -32.68 30.62 -24.34
N GLY A 477 -33.34 29.77 -23.57
CA GLY A 477 -32.75 28.95 -22.53
C GLY A 477 -31.92 27.79 -23.08
N THR A 478 -31.66 26.85 -22.19
CA THR A 478 -30.88 25.65 -22.41
C THR A 478 -31.80 24.47 -22.74
N ALA A 479 -31.33 23.24 -22.51
CA ALA A 479 -32.16 22.04 -22.62
C ALA A 479 -32.50 21.46 -21.23
N PHE A 480 -32.29 22.24 -20.17
CA PHE A 480 -32.54 21.91 -18.78
C PHE A 480 -33.50 22.94 -18.18
N ASP A 481 -34.07 22.62 -17.02
CA ASP A 481 -34.99 23.50 -16.29
C ASP A 481 -34.38 24.89 -16.02
N ASP A 482 -34.89 25.89 -16.70
CA ASP A 482 -34.41 27.26 -16.66
C ASP A 482 -35.37 28.19 -15.92
N VAL A 483 -34.81 29.25 -15.32
CA VAL A 483 -35.60 30.36 -14.77
C VAL A 483 -35.33 31.60 -15.61
N ILE A 484 -36.30 32.00 -16.42
CA ILE A 484 -36.21 33.12 -17.36
C ILE A 484 -37.09 34.27 -16.88
N ILE A 485 -36.52 35.47 -16.85
CA ILE A 485 -37.18 36.72 -16.50
C ILE A 485 -36.97 37.69 -17.66
N GLY A 486 -38.04 38.04 -18.39
CA GLY A 486 -37.98 38.99 -19.51
C GLY A 486 -37.61 40.40 -19.04
N GLY A 487 -38.22 40.85 -17.95
CA GLY A 487 -37.91 42.13 -17.34
C GLY A 487 -38.82 43.23 -17.89
N ARG A 488 -38.27 44.39 -18.24
CA ARG A 488 -39.08 45.50 -18.77
C ARG A 488 -39.04 45.53 -20.29
N GLY A 489 -40.18 45.23 -20.90
CA GLY A 489 -40.51 45.64 -22.25
C GLY A 489 -41.42 44.66 -22.94
N ASN A 490 -41.08 44.26 -24.17
CA ASN A 490 -41.94 43.33 -24.91
C ASN A 490 -41.00 42.22 -25.34
N ASP A 491 -40.93 41.22 -24.50
CA ASP A 491 -39.87 40.24 -24.53
C ASP A 491 -40.36 38.96 -25.22
N THR A 492 -39.45 38.24 -25.86
CA THR A 492 -39.70 36.95 -26.49
C THR A 492 -38.88 35.91 -25.75
N LEU A 493 -39.55 34.99 -25.07
CA LEU A 493 -38.95 34.08 -24.11
C LEU A 493 -39.18 32.64 -24.56
N ASP A 494 -38.10 31.93 -24.80
CA ASP A 494 -38.07 30.51 -25.19
C ASP A 494 -37.30 29.77 -24.09
N GLY A 495 -37.99 28.90 -23.36
CA GLY A 495 -37.38 28.09 -22.30
C GLY A 495 -36.40 27.06 -22.86
N GLY A 496 -36.68 26.58 -24.07
CA GLY A 496 -35.98 25.45 -24.65
C GLY A 496 -36.67 24.14 -24.25
N ALA A 497 -35.88 23.18 -23.80
CA ALA A 497 -36.38 21.91 -23.28
C ALA A 497 -36.19 21.89 -21.76
N GLY A 498 -37.04 21.15 -21.05
CA GLY A 498 -36.99 21.09 -19.58
C GLY A 498 -38.32 21.49 -18.98
N ASP A 499 -38.42 21.57 -17.67
CA ASP A 499 -39.58 22.15 -16.99
C ASP A 499 -39.24 23.60 -16.58
N ASP A 500 -39.53 24.56 -17.44
CA ASP A 500 -39.02 25.93 -17.29
C ASP A 500 -39.95 26.83 -16.50
N ARG A 501 -39.38 27.87 -15.88
CA ARG A 501 -40.12 29.00 -15.32
C ARG A 501 -39.89 30.24 -16.16
N ILE A 502 -40.94 30.71 -16.82
CA ILE A 502 -40.90 31.88 -17.71
C ILE A 502 -41.74 33.02 -17.11
N GLU A 503 -41.10 34.16 -16.81
CA GLU A 503 -41.74 35.36 -16.28
C GLU A 503 -41.55 36.54 -17.25
N GLY A 504 -42.63 36.98 -17.91
CA GLY A 504 -42.57 38.09 -18.88
C GLY A 504 -42.24 39.42 -18.22
N GLY A 505 -42.95 39.75 -17.15
CA GLY A 505 -42.77 41.00 -16.42
C GLY A 505 -43.53 42.18 -17.05
N PRO A 506 -43.09 43.42 -16.83
CA PRO A 506 -43.78 44.58 -17.38
C PRO A 506 -43.65 44.76 -18.90
N GLY A 507 -44.68 44.35 -19.63
CA GLY A 507 -45.06 44.98 -20.89
C GLY A 507 -45.95 44.10 -21.74
N ARG A 508 -45.49 43.62 -22.90
CA ARG A 508 -46.31 42.76 -23.76
C ARG A 508 -45.48 41.61 -24.30
N ASP A 509 -45.51 40.51 -23.57
CA ASP A 509 -44.49 39.49 -23.66
C ASP A 509 -45.00 38.26 -24.42
N THR A 510 -44.06 37.51 -25.00
CA THR A 510 -44.33 36.35 -25.83
C THR A 510 -43.53 35.15 -25.33
N ALA A 511 -44.20 34.09 -24.88
CA ALA A 511 -43.58 32.79 -24.66
C ALA A 511 -43.56 32.00 -25.98
N VAL A 512 -42.48 31.24 -26.23
CA VAL A 512 -42.26 30.46 -27.45
C VAL A 512 -42.11 28.99 -27.09
N PHE A 513 -42.77 28.13 -27.89
CA PHE A 513 -42.78 26.68 -27.75
C PHE A 513 -42.50 26.06 -29.12
N SER A 514 -41.75 24.96 -29.15
CA SER A 514 -41.16 24.40 -30.37
C SER A 514 -42.13 23.58 -31.22
N GLY A 515 -43.21 23.06 -30.64
CA GLY A 515 -44.22 22.21 -31.28
C GLY A 515 -45.46 22.94 -31.79
N ASP A 516 -46.39 22.20 -32.40
CA ASP A 516 -47.69 22.72 -32.84
C ASP A 516 -48.62 22.90 -31.62
N ARG A 517 -49.53 23.89 -31.63
CA ARG A 517 -50.47 24.14 -30.50
C ARG A 517 -51.24 22.89 -30.05
N ALA A 518 -51.57 21.98 -30.96
CA ALA A 518 -52.33 20.77 -30.64
C ALA A 518 -51.61 19.80 -29.70
N ASP A 519 -50.29 19.91 -29.59
CA ASP A 519 -49.45 19.05 -28.75
C ASP A 519 -49.38 19.53 -27.29
N TYR A 520 -49.98 20.67 -26.94
CA TYR A 520 -49.86 21.26 -25.61
C TYR A 520 -51.20 21.31 -24.87
N PHE A 521 -51.14 21.22 -23.54
CA PHE A 521 -52.26 21.47 -22.65
C PHE A 521 -51.93 22.62 -21.70
N VAL A 522 -52.84 23.60 -21.59
CA VAL A 522 -52.62 24.78 -20.75
C VAL A 522 -53.59 24.79 -19.57
N ALA A 523 -53.05 24.76 -18.35
CA ALA A 523 -53.82 24.83 -17.12
C ALA A 523 -53.60 26.17 -16.39
N ASP A 524 -54.68 26.73 -15.82
CA ASP A 524 -54.61 27.88 -14.92
C ASP A 524 -54.41 27.38 -13.48
N ASN A 525 -53.31 27.79 -12.84
CA ASN A 525 -52.98 27.38 -11.48
C ASN A 525 -53.79 28.15 -10.42
N GLY A 526 -54.52 29.19 -10.81
CA GLY A 526 -55.39 29.98 -9.93
C GLY A 526 -54.66 31.04 -9.09
N ASP A 527 -53.34 31.19 -9.27
CA ASP A 527 -52.49 32.19 -8.62
C ASP A 527 -51.95 33.25 -9.59
N GLY A 528 -52.37 33.20 -10.87
CA GLY A 528 -51.89 34.06 -11.94
C GLY A 528 -50.77 33.45 -12.78
N SER A 529 -50.31 32.24 -12.45
CA SER A 529 -49.43 31.42 -13.29
C SER A 529 -50.22 30.39 -14.10
N TYR A 530 -49.63 29.95 -15.22
CA TYR A 530 -50.18 28.94 -16.10
C TYR A 530 -49.17 27.83 -16.30
N ALA A 531 -49.61 26.57 -16.18
CA ALA A 531 -48.82 25.42 -16.58
C ALA A 531 -49.07 25.11 -18.05
N VAL A 532 -48.03 25.11 -18.88
CA VAL A 532 -48.06 24.74 -20.29
C VAL A 532 -47.35 23.40 -20.42
N ARG A 533 -48.11 22.34 -20.58
CA ARG A 533 -47.58 20.96 -20.63
C ARG A 533 -47.50 20.49 -22.07
N ASP A 534 -46.31 20.11 -22.50
CA ASP A 534 -46.12 19.36 -23.75
C ASP A 534 -46.55 17.90 -23.56
N LEU A 535 -47.41 17.43 -24.47
CA LEU A 535 -47.91 16.05 -24.50
C LEU A 535 -46.99 15.14 -25.33
N VAL A 536 -45.98 15.70 -26.00
CA VAL A 536 -44.95 14.98 -26.77
C VAL A 536 -43.63 14.99 -25.99
N ALA A 537 -43.16 13.80 -25.61
CA ALA A 537 -41.93 13.68 -24.81
C ALA A 537 -40.67 14.21 -25.52
N GLY A 538 -39.80 14.88 -24.75
CA GLY A 538 -38.44 15.26 -25.17
C GLY A 538 -38.32 16.55 -25.98
N ARG A 539 -39.36 17.41 -25.94
CA ARG A 539 -39.34 18.77 -26.47
C ARG A 539 -39.34 19.77 -25.31
N ASP A 540 -40.45 20.45 -25.02
CA ASP A 540 -40.47 21.62 -24.14
C ASP A 540 -40.90 21.30 -22.69
N GLY A 541 -41.22 20.04 -22.36
CA GLY A 541 -41.57 19.66 -20.99
C GLY A 541 -42.84 20.34 -20.45
N THR A 542 -42.84 20.67 -19.15
CA THR A 542 -43.96 21.32 -18.45
C THR A 542 -43.54 22.67 -17.86
N ASP A 543 -43.90 23.73 -18.58
CA ASP A 543 -43.46 25.07 -18.25
C ASP A 543 -44.45 25.83 -17.37
N THR A 544 -43.93 26.62 -16.44
CA THR A 544 -44.70 27.58 -15.67
C THR A 544 -44.52 28.98 -16.24
N VAL A 545 -45.59 29.54 -16.80
CA VAL A 545 -45.58 30.88 -17.41
C VAL A 545 -46.33 31.89 -16.54
N VAL A 546 -45.72 33.05 -16.34
CA VAL A 546 -46.27 34.17 -15.55
C VAL A 546 -46.10 35.48 -16.32
N ASP A 547 -47.10 36.36 -16.25
CA ASP A 547 -47.05 37.71 -16.85
C ASP A 547 -46.69 37.70 -18.35
N VAL A 548 -47.31 36.81 -19.14
CA VAL A 548 -47.13 36.71 -20.60
C VAL A 548 -48.47 36.84 -21.33
N GLU A 549 -48.54 37.69 -22.36
CA GLU A 549 -49.78 37.95 -23.11
C GLU A 549 -49.94 37.14 -24.40
N SER A 550 -48.84 36.62 -24.95
CA SER A 550 -48.79 35.98 -26.26
C SER A 550 -48.00 34.68 -26.21
N PHE A 551 -48.46 33.67 -26.96
CA PHE A 551 -47.85 32.34 -26.96
C PHE A 551 -47.63 31.91 -28.40
N THR A 552 -46.39 31.62 -28.78
CA THR A 552 -46.04 31.21 -30.15
C THR A 552 -45.70 29.74 -30.18
N PHE A 553 -46.41 29.03 -31.05
CA PHE A 553 -46.19 27.62 -31.39
C PHE A 553 -45.77 27.54 -32.87
N ALA A 554 -45.32 26.37 -33.32
CA ALA A 554 -44.91 26.13 -34.70
C ALA A 554 -46.02 26.41 -35.74
N ASP A 555 -47.30 26.25 -35.34
CA ASP A 555 -48.47 26.48 -36.20
C ASP A 555 -49.07 27.90 -36.09
N GLY A 556 -48.58 28.74 -35.18
CA GLY A 556 -48.98 30.15 -35.07
C GLY A 556 -48.89 30.75 -33.66
N THR A 557 -49.32 32.01 -33.56
CA THR A 557 -49.35 32.77 -32.29
C THR A 557 -50.78 32.91 -31.77
N TRP A 558 -50.95 32.66 -30.48
CA TRP A 558 -52.23 32.57 -29.80
C TRP A 558 -52.24 33.48 -28.57
N THR A 559 -53.43 33.94 -28.18
CA THR A 559 -53.60 34.61 -26.88
C THR A 559 -53.93 33.57 -25.81
N LEU A 560 -53.62 33.87 -24.55
CA LEU A 560 -53.97 33.00 -23.43
C LEU A 560 -55.46 32.60 -23.41
N ALA A 561 -56.35 33.53 -23.77
CA ALA A 561 -57.80 33.26 -23.86
C ALA A 561 -58.13 32.22 -24.95
N ASP A 562 -57.40 32.24 -26.07
CA ASP A 562 -57.57 31.23 -27.11
C ASP A 562 -57.04 29.87 -26.64
N LEU A 563 -55.91 29.85 -25.92
CA LEU A 563 -55.32 28.61 -25.39
C LEU A 563 -56.27 27.88 -24.44
N LEU A 564 -56.81 28.58 -23.44
CA LEU A 564 -57.70 28.01 -22.43
C LEU A 564 -59.03 27.49 -23.01
N THR A 565 -59.46 27.99 -24.17
CA THR A 565 -60.71 27.57 -24.82
C THR A 565 -60.51 26.52 -25.92
N SER A 566 -59.26 26.22 -26.27
CA SER A 566 -58.88 25.30 -27.35
C SER A 566 -58.01 24.14 -26.88
N ASN A 567 -57.96 23.87 -25.57
CA ASN A 567 -57.24 22.72 -25.06
C ASN A 567 -57.69 21.42 -25.74
N PRO A 568 -56.74 20.55 -26.15
CA PRO A 568 -57.08 19.22 -26.62
C PRO A 568 -57.76 18.46 -25.47
N ASN A 569 -58.71 17.59 -25.83
CA ASN A 569 -59.32 16.72 -24.83
C ASN A 569 -58.30 15.64 -24.46
N LEU A 570 -57.95 15.53 -23.17
CA LEU A 570 -56.98 14.55 -22.70
C LEU A 570 -57.69 13.23 -22.37
N ALA A 571 -56.92 12.15 -22.34
CA ALA A 571 -57.41 10.90 -21.77
C ALA A 571 -57.41 11.01 -20.24
N PRO A 572 -58.19 10.19 -19.53
CA PRO A 572 -58.08 10.11 -18.08
C PRO A 572 -56.65 9.83 -17.63
N ASP A 573 -56.20 10.48 -16.55
CA ASP A 573 -54.82 10.37 -16.07
C ASP A 573 -54.64 9.18 -15.12
N ALA A 574 -55.69 8.82 -14.37
CA ALA A 574 -55.63 7.73 -13.40
C ALA A 574 -57.00 7.12 -13.12
N ILE A 575 -57.02 5.84 -12.76
CA ILE A 575 -58.18 5.13 -12.22
C ILE A 575 -57.77 4.57 -10.85
N ALA A 576 -58.51 4.90 -9.80
CA ALA A 576 -58.33 4.34 -8.47
C ALA A 576 -59.55 3.53 -8.06
N LEU A 577 -59.30 2.49 -7.27
CA LEU A 577 -60.30 1.63 -6.65
C LEU A 577 -60.04 1.67 -5.14
N ASP A 578 -61.06 2.03 -4.36
CA ASP A 578 -60.90 2.29 -2.91
C ASP A 578 -60.68 1.03 -2.05
N ASN A 579 -60.94 -0.15 -2.62
CA ASN A 579 -60.70 -1.43 -1.99
C ASN A 579 -60.27 -2.45 -3.04
N LEU A 580 -59.13 -3.11 -2.80
CA LEU A 580 -58.56 -4.13 -3.69
C LEU A 580 -58.86 -5.54 -3.20
N SER A 581 -59.68 -5.71 -2.17
CA SER A 581 -59.89 -7.01 -1.54
C SER A 581 -61.34 -7.50 -1.67
N VAL A 582 -61.53 -8.81 -1.79
CA VAL A 582 -62.85 -9.45 -1.78
C VAL A 582 -62.76 -10.77 -1.04
N SER A 583 -63.63 -10.99 -0.06
CA SER A 583 -63.67 -12.27 0.64
C SER A 583 -64.01 -13.41 -0.31
N GLU A 584 -63.32 -14.52 -0.16
CA GLU A 584 -63.70 -15.75 -0.86
C GLU A 584 -65.12 -16.21 -0.48
N ASN A 585 -65.71 -17.04 -1.34
CA ASN A 585 -67.06 -17.57 -1.20
C ASN A 585 -68.22 -16.54 -1.11
N ALA A 586 -67.94 -15.25 -1.19
CA ALA A 586 -68.92 -14.16 -1.15
C ALA A 586 -69.57 -13.89 -2.52
N ALA A 587 -70.57 -14.71 -2.87
CA ALA A 587 -71.22 -14.62 -4.19
C ALA A 587 -71.84 -13.24 -4.49
N GLY A 588 -71.41 -12.60 -5.59
CA GLY A 588 -71.90 -11.28 -6.01
C GLY A 588 -71.43 -10.10 -5.14
N ALA A 589 -70.32 -10.27 -4.41
CA ALA A 589 -69.77 -9.25 -3.52
C ALA A 589 -69.40 -7.95 -4.27
N ALA A 590 -69.68 -6.81 -3.62
CA ALA A 590 -69.16 -5.51 -4.02
C ALA A 590 -67.72 -5.38 -3.51
N ILE A 591 -66.83 -4.90 -4.37
CA ILE A 591 -65.40 -4.83 -4.11
C ILE A 591 -65.04 -3.42 -3.66
N GLY A 592 -65.24 -2.43 -4.54
CA GLY A 592 -64.90 -1.05 -4.23
C GLY A 592 -65.53 -0.03 -5.19
N VAL A 593 -65.45 1.23 -4.83
CA VAL A 593 -65.83 2.40 -5.64
C VAL A 593 -64.66 2.79 -6.55
N LEU A 594 -64.95 2.99 -7.83
CA LEU A 594 -64.02 3.51 -8.82
C LEU A 594 -64.07 5.03 -8.84
N SER A 595 -62.90 5.66 -8.78
CA SER A 595 -62.71 7.08 -9.02
C SER A 595 -61.73 7.28 -10.17
N VAL A 596 -62.06 8.19 -11.09
CA VAL A 596 -61.22 8.54 -12.23
C VAL A 596 -60.73 9.97 -12.05
N SER A 597 -59.42 10.17 -12.18
CA SER A 597 -58.84 11.50 -12.29
C SER A 597 -58.71 11.84 -13.77
N ASP A 598 -59.35 12.91 -14.16
CA ASP A 598 -59.38 13.40 -15.53
C ASP A 598 -59.55 14.92 -15.43
N VAL A 599 -58.59 15.64 -16.01
CA VAL A 599 -58.43 17.09 -15.81
C VAL A 599 -59.46 17.89 -16.60
N ASP A 600 -60.07 17.30 -17.63
CA ASP A 600 -60.95 17.98 -18.57
C ASP A 600 -62.32 17.30 -18.78
N ASP A 601 -62.50 16.06 -18.34
CA ASP A 601 -63.82 15.38 -18.28
C ASP A 601 -64.12 14.79 -16.89
N SER A 602 -65.39 14.79 -16.52
CA SER A 602 -65.90 14.19 -15.27
C SER A 602 -66.80 12.99 -15.49
N SER A 603 -66.99 12.56 -16.75
CA SER A 603 -67.90 11.50 -17.15
C SER A 603 -67.18 10.38 -17.89
N HIS A 604 -67.23 9.16 -17.35
CA HIS A 604 -66.49 8.02 -17.88
C HIS A 604 -67.35 6.77 -18.07
N VAL A 605 -66.98 5.95 -19.06
CA VAL A 605 -67.52 4.59 -19.29
C VAL A 605 -66.42 3.57 -19.02
N PHE A 606 -66.76 2.44 -18.38
CA PHE A 606 -65.78 1.43 -17.97
C PHE A 606 -65.87 0.14 -18.80
N ALA A 607 -64.71 -0.45 -19.10
CA ALA A 607 -64.56 -1.80 -19.63
C ALA A 607 -63.61 -2.62 -18.74
N LEU A 608 -63.85 -3.92 -18.62
CA LEU A 608 -63.12 -4.84 -17.73
C LEU A 608 -62.54 -6.01 -18.54
N SER A 609 -61.33 -6.46 -18.20
CA SER A 609 -60.70 -7.61 -18.85
C SER A 609 -61.32 -8.96 -18.46
N ASP A 610 -61.86 -9.08 -17.25
CA ASP A 610 -62.45 -10.31 -16.72
C ASP A 610 -63.99 -10.24 -16.72
N ALA A 611 -64.61 -11.23 -17.35
CA ALA A 611 -66.07 -11.32 -17.51
C ALA A 611 -66.83 -11.67 -16.21
N ARG A 612 -66.15 -12.12 -15.15
CA ARG A 612 -66.73 -12.39 -13.82
C ARG A 612 -67.17 -11.11 -13.10
N PHE A 613 -66.58 -9.97 -13.46
CA PHE A 613 -66.82 -8.68 -12.84
C PHE A 613 -67.76 -7.79 -13.66
N GLU A 614 -68.35 -6.80 -13.01
CA GLU A 614 -69.12 -5.72 -13.64
C GLU A 614 -69.01 -4.41 -12.85
N VAL A 615 -69.20 -3.28 -13.54
CA VAL A 615 -69.32 -1.96 -12.92
C VAL A 615 -70.79 -1.56 -12.87
N VAL A 616 -71.28 -1.22 -11.68
CA VAL A 616 -72.67 -0.78 -11.45
C VAL A 616 -72.71 0.58 -10.76
N THR A 617 -73.76 1.35 -10.98
CA THR A 617 -73.95 2.62 -10.28
C THR A 617 -74.67 2.39 -8.96
N ASN A 618 -74.11 2.86 -7.84
CA ASN A 618 -74.74 2.77 -6.53
C ASN A 618 -75.86 3.82 -6.36
N ALA A 619 -76.53 3.85 -5.20
CA ALA A 619 -77.60 4.81 -4.91
C ALA A 619 -77.12 6.27 -4.73
N ALA A 620 -75.82 6.48 -4.49
CA ALA A 620 -75.18 7.80 -4.39
C ALA A 620 -74.74 8.35 -5.77
N GLY A 621 -74.70 7.50 -6.80
CA GLY A 621 -74.30 7.85 -8.16
C GLY A 621 -72.87 7.42 -8.52
N ASP A 622 -72.14 6.76 -7.62
CA ASP A 622 -70.76 6.34 -7.85
C ASP A 622 -70.69 5.02 -8.63
N ALA A 623 -69.63 4.85 -9.42
CA ALA A 623 -69.31 3.61 -10.10
C ALA A 623 -68.68 2.61 -9.12
N VAL A 624 -69.27 1.42 -8.98
CA VAL A 624 -68.83 0.38 -8.06
C VAL A 624 -68.46 -0.88 -8.84
N LEU A 625 -67.24 -1.37 -8.63
CA LEU A 625 -66.80 -2.68 -9.11
C LEU A 625 -67.38 -3.77 -8.21
N LYS A 626 -68.02 -4.77 -8.82
CA LYS A 626 -68.53 -5.96 -8.10
C LYS A 626 -68.38 -7.25 -8.91
N LEU A 627 -68.47 -8.38 -8.21
CA LEU A 627 -68.70 -9.69 -8.83
C LEU A 627 -70.13 -9.77 -9.38
N LYS A 628 -70.30 -10.46 -10.51
CA LYS A 628 -71.63 -10.78 -11.03
C LYS A 628 -72.39 -11.69 -10.09
N ASP A 629 -73.71 -11.51 -10.05
CA ASP A 629 -74.58 -12.29 -9.16
C ASP A 629 -74.40 -13.80 -9.36
N GLY A 630 -74.10 -14.52 -8.28
CA GLY A 630 -73.90 -15.97 -8.28
C GLY A 630 -72.48 -16.44 -8.61
N ILE A 631 -71.53 -15.52 -8.81
CA ILE A 631 -70.10 -15.82 -8.91
C ILE A 631 -69.42 -15.51 -7.58
N SER A 632 -68.65 -16.47 -7.06
CA SER A 632 -67.70 -16.30 -5.96
C SER A 632 -66.29 -16.65 -6.42
N LEU A 633 -65.30 -16.21 -5.65
CA LEU A 633 -63.89 -16.57 -5.80
C LEU A 633 -63.51 -17.55 -4.68
N ASP A 634 -62.42 -18.25 -4.90
CA ASP A 634 -61.89 -19.37 -4.10
C ASP A 634 -60.40 -19.04 -3.89
N TYR A 635 -59.99 -18.87 -2.63
CA TYR A 635 -58.65 -18.38 -2.29
C TYR A 635 -57.58 -19.39 -2.68
N GLU A 636 -57.83 -20.68 -2.47
CA GLU A 636 -56.89 -21.76 -2.74
C GLU A 636 -56.70 -21.96 -4.24
N ALA A 637 -57.75 -21.73 -5.04
CA ALA A 637 -57.66 -21.83 -6.50
C ALA A 637 -57.03 -20.59 -7.15
N GLU A 638 -57.35 -19.39 -6.63
CA GLU A 638 -56.95 -18.11 -7.22
C GLU A 638 -56.86 -17.04 -6.11
N PRO A 639 -55.75 -16.98 -5.35
CA PRO A 639 -55.62 -16.08 -4.19
C PRO A 639 -55.54 -14.61 -4.62
N THR A 640 -55.22 -14.35 -5.89
CA THR A 640 -55.24 -13.02 -6.49
C THR A 640 -55.81 -13.05 -7.90
N VAL A 641 -56.59 -12.01 -8.26
CA VAL A 641 -57.18 -11.87 -9.60
C VAL A 641 -56.61 -10.65 -10.32
N PRO A 642 -55.81 -10.81 -11.39
CA PRO A 642 -55.37 -9.70 -12.20
C PRO A 642 -56.53 -9.16 -13.05
N LEU A 643 -56.83 -7.87 -12.92
CA LEU A 643 -57.92 -7.19 -13.60
C LEU A 643 -57.41 -5.90 -14.28
N SER A 644 -57.70 -5.73 -15.57
CA SER A 644 -57.49 -4.46 -16.25
C SER A 644 -58.80 -3.70 -16.37
N ILE A 645 -58.80 -2.46 -15.89
CA ILE A 645 -59.93 -1.54 -15.90
C ILE A 645 -59.61 -0.43 -16.89
N THR A 646 -60.43 -0.30 -17.93
CA THR A 646 -60.32 0.80 -18.89
C THR A 646 -61.44 1.80 -18.62
N ALA A 647 -61.09 3.05 -18.30
CA ALA A 647 -62.02 4.17 -18.29
C ALA A 647 -61.91 4.92 -19.63
N THR A 648 -63.05 5.32 -20.21
CA THR A 648 -63.12 6.08 -21.46
C THR A 648 -63.95 7.33 -21.25
N ASP A 649 -63.41 8.49 -21.59
CA ASP A 649 -64.07 9.80 -21.49
C ASP A 649 -65.20 9.98 -22.55
N ALA A 650 -65.85 11.14 -22.57
CA ALA A 650 -66.90 11.44 -23.55
C ALA A 650 -66.38 11.65 -24.99
N ALA A 651 -65.10 11.97 -25.16
CA ALA A 651 -64.45 12.14 -26.46
C ALA A 651 -63.98 10.80 -27.07
N GLY A 652 -63.95 9.73 -26.27
CA GLY A 652 -63.54 8.39 -26.65
C GLY A 652 -62.07 8.07 -26.37
N ASN A 653 -61.34 8.91 -25.62
CA ASN A 653 -59.99 8.57 -25.19
C ASN A 653 -60.07 7.69 -23.94
N GLY A 654 -59.17 6.70 -23.84
CA GLY A 654 -59.22 5.71 -22.77
C GLY A 654 -57.89 5.52 -22.08
N PHE A 655 -57.96 5.36 -20.75
CA PHE A 655 -56.85 4.98 -19.90
C PHE A 655 -57.12 3.59 -19.30
N THR A 656 -56.10 2.74 -19.25
CA THR A 656 -56.22 1.38 -18.70
C THR A 656 -55.30 1.23 -17.51
N GLN A 657 -55.88 0.90 -16.35
CA GLN A 657 -55.16 0.56 -15.13
C GLN A 657 -55.23 -0.95 -14.91
N ALA A 658 -54.08 -1.58 -14.69
CA ALA A 658 -54.04 -2.92 -14.14
C ALA A 658 -54.11 -2.84 -12.62
N VAL A 659 -54.99 -3.64 -12.02
CA VAL A 659 -55.10 -3.84 -10.58
C VAL A 659 -55.08 -5.34 -10.29
N THR A 660 -54.48 -5.71 -9.17
CA THR A 660 -54.57 -7.07 -8.64
C THR A 660 -55.56 -7.02 -7.49
N LEU A 661 -56.58 -7.86 -7.54
CA LEU A 661 -57.54 -8.00 -6.45
C LEU A 661 -57.10 -9.15 -5.55
N ASP A 662 -56.98 -8.88 -4.25
CA ASP A 662 -56.69 -9.89 -3.25
C ASP A 662 -57.99 -10.62 -2.89
N VAL A 663 -57.98 -11.94 -3.05
CA VAL A 663 -59.02 -12.77 -2.48
C VAL A 663 -58.66 -12.94 -1.01
N VAL A 664 -59.54 -12.49 -0.12
CA VAL A 664 -59.30 -12.57 1.31
C VAL A 664 -59.78 -13.93 1.77
N ASP A 665 -58.82 -14.73 2.22
CA ASP A 665 -59.06 -16.00 2.87
C ASP A 665 -59.97 -15.83 4.10
N VAL A 666 -60.85 -16.78 4.32
CA VAL A 666 -61.74 -16.85 5.47
C VAL A 666 -61.29 -18.05 6.31
N PRO A 667 -60.77 -17.83 7.55
CA PRO A 667 -60.14 -18.90 8.32
C PRO A 667 -61.04 -20.12 8.59
N GLY A 668 -60.45 -21.32 8.55
CA GLY A 668 -61.11 -22.59 8.86
C GLY A 668 -61.38 -22.84 10.35
N VAL A 669 -61.56 -24.11 10.73
CA VAL A 669 -62.23 -24.51 11.98
C VAL A 669 -61.23 -25.01 13.04
N VAL A 670 -61.46 -24.69 14.31
CA VAL A 670 -60.70 -25.28 15.42
C VAL A 670 -61.21 -26.69 15.74
N LEU A 671 -60.35 -27.71 15.57
CA LEU A 671 -60.68 -29.12 15.75
C LEU A 671 -59.85 -29.75 16.88
N THR A 672 -60.52 -30.35 17.86
CA THR A 672 -59.85 -31.01 19.01
C THR A 672 -60.42 -32.41 19.24
N GLY A 673 -59.57 -33.40 19.54
CA GLY A 673 -60.02 -34.79 19.66
C GLY A 673 -59.00 -35.76 20.24
N SER A 674 -59.42 -37.01 20.47
CA SER A 674 -58.56 -38.11 20.93
C SER A 674 -58.46 -39.20 19.87
N GLY A 675 -57.28 -39.75 19.63
CA GLY A 675 -57.02 -40.79 18.64
C GLY A 675 -56.59 -40.21 17.30
N GLN A 676 -57.53 -39.90 16.39
CA GLN A 676 -57.23 -39.28 15.10
C GLN A 676 -58.02 -37.98 14.97
N VAL A 677 -57.32 -36.89 14.66
CA VAL A 677 -57.86 -35.56 14.36
C VAL A 677 -57.49 -35.26 12.92
N VAL A 678 -58.48 -35.10 12.05
CA VAL A 678 -58.27 -34.83 10.62
C VAL A 678 -58.93 -33.50 10.32
N GLY A 679 -58.19 -32.62 9.68
CA GLY A 679 -58.69 -31.35 9.22
C GLY A 679 -59.64 -31.51 8.03
N THR A 680 -60.07 -30.37 7.57
CA THR A 680 -61.01 -30.19 6.48
C THR A 680 -60.22 -30.07 5.19
N GLY A 681 -60.63 -29.19 4.29
CA GLY A 681 -59.82 -28.87 3.11
C GLY A 681 -59.58 -27.36 3.04
N GLU A 682 -59.53 -26.72 4.21
CA GLU A 682 -59.35 -25.30 4.49
C GLU A 682 -58.31 -25.21 5.62
N ALA A 683 -57.67 -24.05 5.82
CA ALA A 683 -56.71 -23.81 6.91
C ALA A 683 -57.34 -23.99 8.31
N ASP A 684 -56.98 -25.06 9.02
CA ASP A 684 -57.54 -25.44 10.31
C ASP A 684 -56.56 -25.22 11.47
N THR A 685 -57.09 -25.25 12.71
CA THR A 685 -56.25 -25.35 13.91
C THR A 685 -56.59 -26.64 14.64
N LEU A 686 -55.66 -27.60 14.68
CA LEU A 686 -55.90 -28.94 15.17
C LEU A 686 -55.11 -29.23 16.45
N SER A 687 -55.76 -29.83 17.45
CA SER A 687 -55.06 -30.27 18.68
C SER A 687 -55.47 -31.66 19.12
N GLY A 688 -54.48 -32.42 19.60
CA GLY A 688 -54.68 -33.68 20.31
C GLY A 688 -55.28 -33.49 21.71
N SER A 689 -55.56 -34.61 22.34
CA SER A 689 -55.88 -34.76 23.75
C SER A 689 -54.71 -35.44 24.47
N GLN A 690 -54.73 -35.55 25.80
CA GLN A 690 -53.66 -36.25 26.50
C GLN A 690 -53.55 -37.72 26.05
N GLY A 691 -52.42 -38.11 25.47
CA GLY A 691 -52.27 -39.47 24.95
C GLY A 691 -51.26 -39.58 23.82
N ALA A 692 -51.54 -40.46 22.87
CA ALA A 692 -50.80 -40.55 21.61
C ALA A 692 -51.86 -40.47 20.51
N ASP A 693 -51.92 -39.33 19.86
CA ASP A 693 -52.91 -38.97 18.86
C ASP A 693 -52.23 -38.80 17.49
N TRP A 694 -53.02 -38.86 16.43
CA TRP A 694 -52.60 -38.66 15.05
C TRP A 694 -53.34 -37.45 14.52
N ILE A 695 -52.60 -36.39 14.23
CA ILE A 695 -53.12 -35.12 13.74
C ILE A 695 -52.73 -35.01 12.28
N GLU A 696 -53.73 -34.88 11.40
CA GLU A 696 -53.59 -34.73 9.95
C GLU A 696 -54.27 -33.42 9.55
N GLY A 697 -53.52 -32.43 9.06
CA GLY A 697 -54.04 -31.14 8.60
C GLY A 697 -54.95 -31.30 7.40
N GLY A 698 -54.44 -31.85 6.29
CA GLY A 698 -55.23 -32.10 5.09
C GLY A 698 -54.80 -31.17 3.97
N ALA A 699 -55.69 -30.29 3.53
CA ALA A 699 -55.38 -29.26 2.54
C ALA A 699 -55.66 -27.89 3.15
N GLY A 700 -54.82 -26.90 2.88
CA GLY A 700 -54.85 -25.59 3.53
C GLY A 700 -53.63 -25.40 4.43
N ASP A 701 -53.39 -24.16 4.87
CA ASP A 701 -52.27 -23.83 5.75
C ASP A 701 -52.67 -24.09 7.21
N ASP A 702 -52.41 -25.29 7.71
CA ASP A 702 -52.92 -25.78 8.99
C ASP A 702 -52.00 -25.45 10.17
N VAL A 703 -52.60 -25.19 11.33
CA VAL A 703 -51.88 -25.01 12.59
C VAL A 703 -52.08 -26.23 13.50
N LEU A 704 -51.01 -26.98 13.73
CA LEU A 704 -50.95 -28.21 14.50
C LEU A 704 -50.46 -27.90 15.92
N MET A 705 -51.33 -28.01 16.92
CA MET A 705 -51.01 -27.70 18.31
C MET A 705 -50.39 -28.90 19.02
N TRP A 706 -49.18 -28.72 19.54
CA TRP A 706 -48.47 -29.71 20.32
C TRP A 706 -49.06 -29.85 21.73
N THR A 707 -49.22 -31.09 22.18
CA THR A 707 -49.75 -31.38 23.51
C THR A 707 -48.69 -32.03 24.39
N ALA A 708 -48.41 -31.43 25.56
CA ALA A 708 -47.47 -31.98 26.54
C ALA A 708 -48.07 -33.19 27.28
N ASP A 709 -47.85 -34.40 26.73
CA ASP A 709 -48.40 -35.65 27.27
C ASP A 709 -47.59 -36.26 28.42
N GLY A 710 -46.32 -35.89 28.52
CA GLY A 710 -45.38 -36.43 29.49
C GLY A 710 -44.12 -35.57 29.64
N LEU A 711 -43.21 -36.05 30.49
CA LEU A 711 -41.89 -35.45 30.67
C LEU A 711 -40.80 -36.50 30.41
N TRP A 712 -39.72 -36.08 29.77
CA TRP A 712 -38.52 -36.87 29.62
C TRP A 712 -37.86 -37.17 30.98
N ALA A 713 -37.32 -38.38 31.14
CA ALA A 713 -36.70 -38.78 32.40
C ALA A 713 -35.39 -38.00 32.66
N ASN A 714 -35.15 -37.63 33.93
CA ASN A 714 -33.91 -36.97 34.35
C ASN A 714 -32.67 -37.81 33.97
N GLY A 715 -31.73 -37.20 33.24
CA GLY A 715 -30.51 -37.83 32.74
C GLY A 715 -30.57 -38.26 31.27
N ASN A 716 -31.69 -38.04 30.58
CA ASN A 716 -31.78 -38.17 29.12
C ASN A 716 -31.14 -36.96 28.43
N ALA A 717 -30.59 -37.20 27.24
CA ALA A 717 -30.05 -36.17 26.36
C ALA A 717 -30.39 -36.50 24.90
N ALA A 718 -30.66 -35.46 24.11
CA ALA A 718 -30.63 -35.53 22.65
C ALA A 718 -29.17 -35.56 22.17
N TRP A 719 -28.92 -36.16 21.00
CA TRP A 719 -27.56 -36.30 20.46
C TRP A 719 -27.57 -36.11 18.96
N ASN A 720 -26.95 -35.01 18.51
CA ASN A 720 -26.65 -34.79 17.10
C ASN A 720 -25.41 -35.63 16.72
N ASN A 721 -25.59 -36.59 15.80
CA ASN A 721 -24.51 -37.48 15.36
C ASN A 721 -23.57 -36.85 14.33
N GLU A 722 -23.94 -35.70 13.76
CA GLU A 722 -23.18 -34.97 12.75
C GLU A 722 -22.22 -33.98 13.41
N THR A 723 -22.72 -33.15 14.34
CA THR A 723 -21.90 -32.20 15.12
C THR A 723 -21.25 -32.85 16.36
N GLY A 724 -21.82 -33.94 16.86
CA GLY A 724 -21.41 -34.59 18.11
C GLY A 724 -21.93 -33.89 19.37
N GLU A 725 -22.80 -32.89 19.22
CA GLU A 725 -23.38 -32.11 20.29
C GLU A 725 -24.46 -32.88 21.08
N THR A 726 -24.60 -32.61 22.38
CA THR A 726 -25.64 -33.20 23.22
C THR A 726 -26.42 -32.15 24.00
N ALA A 727 -27.75 -32.21 23.95
CA ALA A 727 -28.66 -31.33 24.70
C ALA A 727 -29.39 -32.09 25.81
N ALA A 728 -29.42 -31.55 27.02
CA ALA A 728 -29.99 -32.24 28.18
C ALA A 728 -31.52 -32.04 28.26
N ILE A 729 -32.28 -33.02 27.79
CA ILE A 729 -33.76 -32.97 27.74
C ILE A 729 -34.46 -33.48 29.01
N GLY A 730 -33.72 -33.73 30.09
CA GLY A 730 -34.29 -34.30 31.32
C GLY A 730 -35.30 -33.34 31.97
N GLY A 731 -36.58 -33.72 31.99
CA GLY A 731 -37.65 -32.89 32.53
C GLY A 731 -38.37 -32.01 31.49
N TYR A 732 -37.99 -32.11 30.22
CA TYR A 732 -38.65 -31.40 29.12
C TYR A 732 -39.95 -32.10 28.77
N ASN A 733 -40.94 -31.35 28.33
CA ASN A 733 -42.20 -31.85 27.86
C ASN A 733 -42.00 -32.75 26.64
N GLN A 734 -42.84 -33.76 26.55
CA GLN A 734 -42.85 -34.74 25.48
C GLN A 734 -44.29 -34.95 25.04
N SER A 735 -44.61 -34.66 23.78
CA SER A 735 -45.79 -35.20 23.13
C SER A 735 -45.57 -36.67 22.77
N HIS A 736 -46.61 -37.50 22.79
CA HIS A 736 -46.59 -38.83 22.16
C HIS A 736 -47.34 -38.88 20.82
N ASP A 737 -47.73 -37.73 20.30
CA ASP A 737 -48.52 -37.59 19.08
C ASP A 737 -47.67 -37.73 17.81
N VAL A 738 -48.37 -37.87 16.68
CA VAL A 738 -47.83 -37.84 15.32
C VAL A 738 -48.54 -36.73 14.57
N PHE A 739 -47.76 -35.85 13.94
CA PHE A 739 -48.21 -34.67 13.23
C PHE A 739 -47.97 -34.84 11.73
N ARG A 740 -48.97 -34.50 10.93
CA ARG A 740 -48.90 -34.39 9.47
C ARG A 740 -49.63 -33.14 9.04
N GLY A 741 -48.97 -32.21 8.36
CA GLY A 741 -49.64 -31.03 7.79
C GLY A 741 -50.45 -31.42 6.57
N GLY A 742 -49.81 -31.61 5.42
CA GLY A 742 -50.47 -32.11 4.22
C GLY A 742 -50.17 -31.24 2.99
N GLU A 743 -51.20 -30.84 2.25
CA GLU A 743 -51.05 -29.88 1.14
C GLU A 743 -51.28 -28.46 1.67
N GLY A 744 -50.24 -27.65 1.77
CA GLY A 744 -50.33 -26.30 2.31
C GLY A 744 -48.98 -25.87 2.88
N HIS A 745 -48.98 -24.77 3.62
CA HIS A 745 -47.85 -24.35 4.45
C HIS A 745 -48.25 -24.48 5.93
N ASP A 746 -47.85 -25.61 6.52
CA ASP A 746 -48.36 -26.05 7.81
C ASP A 746 -47.42 -25.68 8.97
N THR A 747 -48.01 -25.31 10.10
CA THR A 747 -47.28 -24.83 11.29
C THR A 747 -47.52 -25.74 12.49
N LEU A 748 -46.47 -26.35 13.05
CA LEU A 748 -46.48 -26.97 14.37
C LEU A 748 -46.19 -25.91 15.44
N VAL A 749 -47.03 -25.82 16.47
CA VAL A 749 -46.84 -24.90 17.60
C VAL A 749 -46.68 -25.67 18.90
N ALA A 750 -45.52 -25.55 19.54
CA ALA A 750 -45.20 -26.13 20.83
C ALA A 750 -45.83 -25.34 22.00
N THR A 751 -45.50 -25.68 23.23
CA THR A 751 -46.03 -25.03 24.44
C THR A 751 -45.09 -23.95 24.97
N ASP A 752 -45.60 -23.06 25.82
CA ASP A 752 -44.76 -22.08 26.54
C ASP A 752 -43.90 -22.70 27.68
N GLY A 753 -43.44 -23.96 27.56
CA GLY A 753 -42.46 -24.53 28.49
C GLY A 753 -41.38 -25.32 27.76
N ASN A 754 -40.35 -25.79 28.48
CA ASN A 754 -39.26 -26.54 27.87
C ASN A 754 -39.73 -27.81 27.16
N ASP A 755 -39.64 -27.83 25.84
CA ASP A 755 -40.20 -28.80 24.94
C ASP A 755 -39.09 -29.53 24.17
N ALA A 756 -39.30 -30.82 23.89
CA ALA A 756 -38.34 -31.61 23.13
C ALA A 756 -39.04 -32.32 21.97
N VAL A 757 -38.86 -31.75 20.78
CA VAL A 757 -39.49 -32.13 19.51
C VAL A 757 -38.51 -32.97 18.69
N PHE A 758 -38.94 -34.15 18.25
CA PHE A 758 -38.07 -35.12 17.56
C PHE A 758 -38.72 -35.65 16.30
N LEU A 759 -37.97 -35.71 15.20
CA LEU A 759 -38.43 -36.30 13.94
C LEU A 759 -38.74 -37.79 14.06
N ALA A 760 -38.08 -38.56 14.96
CA ALA A 760 -38.36 -39.98 15.14
C ALA A 760 -38.26 -40.48 16.59
N ALA A 761 -39.15 -41.41 16.97
CA ALA A 761 -39.01 -42.22 18.19
C ALA A 761 -39.12 -43.71 17.84
N THR A 762 -38.17 -44.53 18.31
CA THR A 762 -38.02 -45.94 17.90
C THR A 762 -39.07 -46.92 18.47
N ASN A 763 -40.18 -46.46 19.06
CA ASN A 763 -41.23 -47.32 19.63
C ASN A 763 -42.66 -46.75 19.48
N LEU A 764 -43.14 -46.54 18.24
CA LEU A 764 -44.54 -46.20 18.00
C LEU A 764 -45.43 -47.47 18.00
N PRO A 765 -46.55 -47.51 18.77
CA PRO A 765 -47.35 -48.71 18.97
C PRO A 765 -48.16 -49.18 17.74
N PHE A 766 -48.25 -48.37 16.67
CA PHE A 766 -49.13 -48.62 15.53
C PHE A 766 -48.46 -49.12 14.25
N TYR A 767 -47.13 -48.99 14.12
CA TYR A 767 -46.37 -49.47 12.95
C TYR A 767 -45.35 -50.55 13.33
N GLY A 768 -45.85 -51.75 13.64
CA GLY A 768 -45.15 -53.06 13.76
C GLY A 768 -43.61 -53.17 13.62
N GLY A 769 -42.83 -52.33 14.30
CA GLY A 769 -41.37 -52.28 14.22
C GLY A 769 -40.77 -51.65 12.96
N GLN A 770 -41.45 -50.72 12.27
CA GLN A 770 -40.85 -49.91 11.20
C GLN A 770 -40.80 -48.44 11.65
N ALA A 771 -39.64 -47.79 11.51
CA ALA A 771 -39.47 -46.39 11.87
C ALA A 771 -40.23 -45.52 10.85
N VAL A 772 -41.19 -44.74 11.32
CA VAL A 772 -41.87 -43.68 10.56
C VAL A 772 -41.63 -42.36 11.29
N PRO A 773 -41.44 -41.24 10.58
CA PRO A 773 -41.23 -39.96 11.23
C PRO A 773 -42.52 -39.52 11.95
N ARG A 774 -42.34 -38.79 13.05
CA ARG A 774 -43.41 -38.25 13.91
C ARG A 774 -43.91 -36.88 13.46
N LEU A 775 -43.12 -36.21 12.62
CA LEU A 775 -43.40 -34.96 11.97
C LEU A 775 -43.22 -35.20 10.46
N LEU A 776 -44.18 -34.79 9.64
CA LEU A 776 -44.17 -35.01 8.20
C LEU A 776 -45.00 -33.92 7.53
N ASP A 777 -44.57 -33.40 6.38
CA ASP A 777 -45.29 -32.36 5.64
C ASP A 777 -45.63 -31.18 6.58
N VAL A 778 -44.64 -30.65 7.30
CA VAL A 778 -44.79 -29.48 8.18
C VAL A 778 -43.62 -28.55 7.91
N GLU A 779 -43.94 -27.37 7.41
CA GLU A 779 -42.96 -26.41 6.90
C GLU A 779 -42.54 -25.40 7.98
N THR A 780 -43.37 -25.15 9.00
CA THR A 780 -43.00 -24.26 10.13
C THR A 780 -43.13 -24.94 11.48
N ILE A 781 -42.13 -24.76 12.33
CA ILE A 781 -42.09 -25.28 13.70
C ILE A 781 -41.82 -24.11 14.64
N ASP A 782 -42.82 -23.74 15.42
CA ASP A 782 -42.75 -22.73 16.47
C ASP A 782 -42.62 -23.42 17.83
N LEU A 783 -41.46 -23.29 18.49
CA LEU A 783 -41.17 -23.90 19.79
C LEU A 783 -41.72 -23.07 20.96
N GLY A 784 -42.10 -21.82 20.75
CA GLY A 784 -42.77 -20.99 21.75
C GLY A 784 -41.81 -20.38 22.78
N ALA A 785 -41.97 -20.74 24.05
CA ALA A 785 -41.16 -20.16 25.13
C ALA A 785 -40.71 -21.27 26.06
N GLY A 786 -39.45 -21.26 26.48
CA GLY A 786 -38.84 -22.40 27.16
C GLY A 786 -37.38 -22.49 26.74
N ASP A 787 -36.59 -23.30 27.45
CA ASP A 787 -35.36 -23.78 26.82
C ASP A 787 -35.76 -25.05 26.06
N ASP A 788 -35.85 -24.99 24.73
CA ASP A 788 -36.43 -26.00 23.87
C ASP A 788 -35.37 -26.77 23.07
N VAL A 789 -35.74 -27.97 22.59
CA VAL A 789 -34.88 -28.78 21.73
C VAL A 789 -35.67 -29.29 20.54
N LEU A 790 -35.26 -28.88 19.34
CA LEU A 790 -35.69 -29.48 18.07
C LEU A 790 -34.57 -30.36 17.50
N ASP A 791 -34.87 -31.63 17.30
CA ASP A 791 -33.96 -32.60 16.70
C ASP A 791 -34.63 -33.26 15.48
N MET A 792 -34.29 -32.74 14.30
CA MET A 792 -34.69 -33.31 13.02
C MET A 792 -33.64 -34.28 12.46
N VAL A 793 -32.43 -34.31 13.03
CA VAL A 793 -31.31 -35.11 12.54
C VAL A 793 -31.44 -36.58 12.95
N HIS A 794 -32.01 -37.42 12.08
CA HIS A 794 -32.17 -38.86 12.36
C HIS A 794 -31.50 -39.80 11.34
N THR A 795 -30.66 -40.71 11.84
CA THR A 795 -29.82 -41.65 11.05
C THR A 795 -30.55 -42.62 10.09
N SER A 796 -31.88 -42.61 10.01
CA SER A 796 -32.68 -43.55 9.22
C SER A 796 -33.80 -42.90 8.41
N ILE A 797 -34.05 -41.59 8.60
CA ILE A 797 -35.15 -40.84 7.99
C ILE A 797 -34.64 -39.39 7.87
N SER A 798 -34.53 -38.87 6.66
CA SER A 798 -34.30 -37.44 6.42
C SER A 798 -35.50 -36.87 5.68
N SER A 799 -35.94 -35.66 6.05
CA SER A 799 -36.71 -34.78 5.18
C SER A 799 -35.79 -34.29 4.05
N THR A 800 -36.36 -33.85 2.94
CA THR A 800 -35.65 -33.05 1.92
C THR A 800 -36.36 -31.72 1.71
N ASP A 801 -37.15 -31.34 2.70
CA ASP A 801 -38.14 -30.28 2.62
C ASP A 801 -37.58 -29.11 3.41
N ASP A 802 -37.69 -27.92 2.85
CA ASP A 802 -37.24 -26.69 3.48
C ASP A 802 -38.14 -26.38 4.69
N VAL A 803 -37.55 -26.16 5.86
CA VAL A 803 -38.27 -25.93 7.11
C VAL A 803 -37.89 -24.59 7.74
N THR A 804 -38.89 -23.90 8.26
CA THR A 804 -38.73 -22.75 9.16
C THR A 804 -38.85 -23.18 10.61
N ALA A 805 -37.79 -23.05 11.40
CA ALA A 805 -37.77 -23.37 12.82
C ALA A 805 -37.58 -22.09 13.66
N LEU A 806 -38.50 -21.86 14.61
CA LEU A 806 -38.52 -20.69 15.50
C LEU A 806 -38.34 -21.17 16.95
N GLY A 807 -37.27 -20.75 17.62
CA GLY A 807 -36.96 -21.06 19.02
C GLY A 807 -37.83 -20.27 19.99
N GLY A 808 -37.83 -18.95 19.83
CA GLY A 808 -38.73 -18.06 20.58
C GLY A 808 -38.07 -17.49 21.82
N LEU A 809 -38.56 -17.78 23.03
CA LEU A 809 -37.97 -17.23 24.27
C LEU A 809 -37.30 -18.31 25.12
N GLY A 810 -35.98 -18.26 25.29
CA GLY A 810 -35.19 -19.13 26.17
C GLY A 810 -33.93 -19.59 25.46
N ASN A 811 -33.18 -20.54 26.03
CA ASN A 811 -31.94 -21.02 25.41
C ASN A 811 -32.23 -22.30 24.63
N ASP A 812 -32.41 -22.16 23.33
CA ASP A 812 -32.91 -23.20 22.46
C ASP A 812 -31.78 -23.95 21.75
N VAL A 813 -32.06 -25.21 21.42
CA VAL A 813 -31.16 -26.04 20.61
C VAL A 813 -31.94 -26.57 19.41
N ILE A 814 -31.63 -26.07 18.23
CA ILE A 814 -32.34 -26.35 16.99
C ILE A 814 -31.38 -27.03 16.02
N TRP A 815 -31.70 -28.27 15.64
CA TRP A 815 -30.95 -29.03 14.66
C TRP A 815 -31.88 -29.49 13.53
N THR A 816 -31.72 -28.91 12.35
CA THR A 816 -32.41 -29.28 11.11
C THR A 816 -31.58 -30.28 10.29
N ASP A 817 -32.14 -30.82 9.19
CA ASP A 817 -31.54 -31.96 8.48
C ASP A 817 -31.13 -31.69 7.01
N GLN A 818 -31.98 -31.92 6.01
CA GLN A 818 -31.68 -31.58 4.61
C GLN A 818 -32.79 -30.67 4.09
N GLY A 819 -32.41 -29.59 3.42
CA GLY A 819 -33.33 -28.55 2.98
C GLY A 819 -32.60 -27.21 3.03
N ASN A 820 -33.14 -26.20 2.35
CA ASN A 820 -32.68 -24.82 2.53
C ASN A 820 -33.54 -24.21 3.65
N ASP A 821 -33.10 -24.43 4.88
CA ASP A 821 -33.88 -24.19 6.09
C ASP A 821 -33.76 -22.73 6.56
N TRP A 822 -34.77 -22.24 7.28
CA TRP A 822 -34.75 -20.95 7.96
C TRP A 822 -34.83 -21.15 9.47
N LEU A 823 -33.77 -20.82 10.20
CA LEU A 823 -33.69 -20.99 11.64
C LEU A 823 -33.64 -19.62 12.32
N ASP A 824 -34.50 -19.41 13.31
CA ASP A 824 -34.53 -18.22 14.16
C ASP A 824 -34.51 -18.65 15.63
N GLY A 825 -33.43 -18.36 16.35
CA GLY A 825 -33.28 -18.68 17.78
C GLY A 825 -34.22 -17.85 18.66
N GLY A 826 -34.44 -16.58 18.30
CA GLY A 826 -35.31 -15.68 19.04
C GLY A 826 -34.57 -14.94 20.16
N ALA A 827 -34.83 -15.25 21.43
CA ALA A 827 -34.19 -14.56 22.54
C ALA A 827 -33.72 -15.54 23.62
N GLY A 828 -32.42 -15.55 23.84
CA GLY A 828 -31.68 -16.38 24.78
C GLY A 828 -30.34 -16.74 24.15
N ASN A 829 -29.59 -17.65 24.77
CA ASN A 829 -28.31 -18.08 24.23
C ASN A 829 -28.49 -19.40 23.49
N ASP A 830 -28.74 -19.29 22.20
CA ASP A 830 -29.26 -20.35 21.35
C ASP A 830 -28.15 -21.11 20.63
N ARG A 831 -28.50 -22.32 20.16
CA ARG A 831 -27.60 -23.16 19.35
C ARG A 831 -28.34 -23.69 18.15
N LEU A 832 -27.96 -23.21 16.97
CA LEU A 832 -28.63 -23.51 15.71
C LEU A 832 -27.67 -24.29 14.80
N TYR A 833 -28.17 -25.35 14.17
CA TYR A 833 -27.46 -26.15 13.17
C TYR A 833 -28.36 -26.37 11.95
N GLY A 834 -27.96 -25.81 10.80
CA GLY A 834 -28.72 -25.83 9.54
C GLY A 834 -28.75 -27.19 8.82
N GLY A 835 -27.63 -27.91 8.82
CA GLY A 835 -27.58 -29.27 8.27
C GLY A 835 -27.06 -29.32 6.84
N GLN A 836 -27.87 -29.69 5.85
CA GLN A 836 -27.49 -29.71 4.43
C GLN A 836 -28.47 -28.88 3.59
N GLY A 837 -27.95 -27.89 2.88
CA GLY A 837 -28.68 -26.99 2.00
C GLY A 837 -28.16 -25.57 2.18
N ASP A 838 -28.68 -24.63 1.41
CA ASP A 838 -28.31 -23.22 1.55
C ASP A 838 -29.24 -22.60 2.61
N ASP A 839 -28.80 -22.58 3.86
CA ASP A 839 -29.61 -22.27 5.03
C ASP A 839 -29.57 -20.77 5.41
N VAL A 840 -30.60 -20.29 6.09
CA VAL A 840 -30.64 -18.96 6.69
C VAL A 840 -30.74 -19.07 8.20
N LEU A 841 -29.77 -18.52 8.93
CA LEU A 841 -29.70 -18.59 10.38
C LEU A 841 -29.75 -17.19 11.00
N VAL A 842 -30.61 -17.03 12.00
CA VAL A 842 -30.78 -15.84 12.82
C VAL A 842 -30.66 -16.25 14.28
N GLY A 843 -29.64 -15.78 14.99
CA GLY A 843 -29.49 -16.07 16.43
C GLY A 843 -30.54 -15.33 17.24
N GLY A 844 -30.67 -14.02 17.00
CA GLY A 844 -31.56 -13.16 17.76
C GLY A 844 -30.86 -12.64 19.02
N GLN A 845 -31.63 -12.33 20.08
CA GLN A 845 -31.09 -11.70 21.28
C GLN A 845 -30.41 -12.70 22.23
N GLY A 846 -29.09 -12.68 22.31
CA GLY A 846 -28.28 -13.33 23.34
C GLY A 846 -26.88 -13.61 22.85
N ASP A 847 -26.16 -14.50 23.53
CA ASP A 847 -24.86 -14.95 23.01
C ASP A 847 -25.05 -16.31 22.33
N ASP A 848 -25.16 -16.31 21.00
CA ASP A 848 -25.59 -17.47 20.21
C ASP A 848 -24.46 -18.25 19.56
N VAL A 849 -24.75 -19.49 19.18
CA VAL A 849 -23.87 -20.34 18.37
C VAL A 849 -24.62 -20.82 17.13
N LEU A 850 -24.20 -20.37 15.97
CA LEU A 850 -24.83 -20.65 14.67
C LEU A 850 -23.86 -21.48 13.82
N ASP A 851 -24.32 -22.62 13.32
CA ASP A 851 -23.54 -23.51 12.45
C ASP A 851 -24.37 -23.83 11.19
N GLY A 852 -23.90 -23.36 10.04
CA GLY A 852 -24.62 -23.51 8.76
C GLY A 852 -24.68 -24.97 8.30
N GLY A 853 -23.61 -25.73 8.50
CA GLY A 853 -23.56 -27.13 8.07
C GLY A 853 -22.97 -27.29 6.66
N GLN A 854 -23.73 -27.79 5.68
CA GLN A 854 -23.25 -27.95 4.30
C GLN A 854 -24.11 -27.16 3.32
N GLY A 855 -23.53 -26.23 2.59
CA GLY A 855 -24.22 -25.46 1.56
C GLY A 855 -23.64 -24.05 1.50
N ASP A 856 -24.30 -23.14 0.80
CA ASP A 856 -23.93 -21.72 0.83
C ASP A 856 -24.85 -20.98 1.81
N ASP A 857 -24.43 -20.86 3.06
CA ASP A 857 -25.30 -20.44 4.17
C ASP A 857 -25.30 -18.91 4.38
N LEU A 858 -26.39 -18.39 4.95
CA LEU A 858 -26.60 -16.97 5.23
C LEU A 858 -26.92 -16.73 6.71
N PHE A 859 -26.04 -15.98 7.37
CA PHE A 859 -26.21 -15.54 8.76
C PHE A 859 -26.67 -14.10 8.79
N LEU A 860 -27.86 -13.83 9.32
CA LEU A 860 -28.42 -12.48 9.43
C LEU A 860 -28.21 -11.95 10.85
N LEU A 861 -27.59 -10.78 10.96
CA LEU A 861 -27.39 -10.11 12.24
C LEU A 861 -28.14 -8.77 12.31
N ALA A 862 -28.67 -8.51 13.49
CA ALA A 862 -29.42 -7.32 13.83
C ALA A 862 -28.88 -6.65 15.11
N SER A 863 -29.45 -5.47 15.38
CA SER A 863 -29.13 -4.65 16.53
C SER A 863 -29.61 -5.29 17.83
N GLY A 864 -28.67 -5.56 18.74
CA GLY A 864 -28.98 -6.13 20.05
C GLY A 864 -29.01 -7.65 20.09
N ASP A 865 -28.43 -8.31 19.09
CA ASP A 865 -28.28 -9.77 19.06
C ASP A 865 -27.36 -10.22 20.21
N GLY A 866 -26.07 -9.99 20.13
CA GLY A 866 -25.18 -10.09 21.30
C GLY A 866 -23.80 -10.54 20.89
N ASN A 867 -23.14 -11.41 21.67
CA ASN A 867 -21.83 -11.92 21.29
C ASN A 867 -21.93 -13.31 20.67
N ASP A 868 -22.02 -13.33 19.35
CA ASP A 868 -22.36 -14.54 18.61
C ASP A 868 -21.11 -15.25 18.08
N GLN A 869 -21.26 -16.56 17.89
CA GLN A 869 -20.29 -17.42 17.23
C GLN A 869 -20.92 -18.02 15.97
N VAL A 870 -20.31 -17.80 14.82
CA VAL A 870 -20.78 -18.28 13.52
C VAL A 870 -19.77 -19.26 12.91
N HIS A 871 -20.26 -20.42 12.52
CA HIS A 871 -19.51 -21.43 11.78
C HIS A 871 -20.19 -21.65 10.42
N GLY A 872 -19.53 -21.29 9.32
CA GLY A 872 -20.10 -21.48 7.97
C GLY A 872 -20.17 -22.95 7.54
N GLY A 873 -19.34 -23.82 8.12
CA GLY A 873 -19.38 -25.25 7.82
C GLY A 873 -18.66 -25.60 6.51
N THR A 874 -19.29 -26.34 5.60
CA THR A 874 -18.72 -26.76 4.33
C THR A 874 -19.56 -26.28 3.14
N GLY A 875 -19.12 -25.21 2.49
CA GLY A 875 -19.80 -24.57 1.38
C GLY A 875 -18.90 -24.14 0.24
N TRP A 876 -19.47 -23.46 -0.76
CA TRP A 876 -18.68 -22.62 -1.67
C TRP A 876 -18.68 -21.15 -1.24
N THR A 877 -19.78 -20.64 -0.67
CA THR A 877 -19.95 -19.23 -0.33
C THR A 877 -20.82 -18.99 0.91
N ASP A 878 -20.24 -19.12 2.10
CA ASP A 878 -20.92 -18.78 3.35
C ASP A 878 -20.87 -17.27 3.61
N SER A 879 -22.00 -16.70 4.05
CA SER A 879 -22.25 -15.26 4.02
C SER A 879 -22.78 -14.72 5.35
N ILE A 880 -22.15 -13.65 5.84
CA ILE A 880 -22.66 -12.86 6.97
C ILE A 880 -23.26 -11.56 6.43
N ASP A 881 -24.50 -11.23 6.82
CA ASP A 881 -25.15 -9.96 6.51
C ASP A 881 -25.36 -9.12 7.77
N ILE A 882 -24.70 -7.95 7.80
CA ILE A 882 -24.79 -6.96 8.89
C ILE A 882 -25.49 -5.66 8.43
N SER A 883 -26.18 -5.68 7.28
CA SER A 883 -26.80 -4.49 6.67
C SER A 883 -27.82 -3.83 7.59
N ALA A 884 -28.57 -4.61 8.37
CA ALA A 884 -29.53 -4.07 9.35
C ALA A 884 -28.83 -3.23 10.42
N MET A 885 -27.69 -3.70 10.93
CA MET A 885 -26.89 -2.99 11.94
C MET A 885 -26.33 -1.67 11.38
N VAL A 886 -25.86 -1.68 10.13
CA VAL A 886 -25.32 -0.48 9.47
C VAL A 886 -26.42 0.53 9.14
N ALA A 887 -27.61 0.09 8.74
CA ALA A 887 -28.76 0.96 8.51
C ALA A 887 -29.20 1.72 9.78
N GLU A 888 -28.99 1.13 10.96
CA GLU A 888 -29.19 1.79 12.26
C GLU A 888 -28.05 2.72 12.69
N GLY A 889 -27.01 2.86 11.86
CA GLY A 889 -25.89 3.77 12.09
C GLY A 889 -24.79 3.22 12.99
N MET A 890 -24.72 1.89 13.18
CA MET A 890 -23.64 1.26 13.93
C MET A 890 -22.32 1.28 13.14
N SER A 891 -21.22 1.58 13.82
CA SER A 891 -19.89 1.41 13.25
C SER A 891 -19.29 0.07 13.69
N TRP A 892 -18.59 -0.59 12.78
CA TRP A 892 -18.01 -1.92 12.99
C TRP A 892 -16.55 -1.97 12.57
N THR A 893 -15.82 -2.97 13.05
CA THR A 893 -14.42 -3.24 12.69
C THR A 893 -14.22 -4.72 12.45
N LEU A 894 -13.65 -5.08 11.31
CA LEU A 894 -13.28 -6.46 10.96
C LEU A 894 -11.80 -6.72 11.22
N MET A 895 -11.51 -7.84 11.87
CA MET A 895 -10.16 -8.34 12.10
C MET A 895 -10.10 -9.82 11.70
N LEU A 896 -9.27 -10.14 10.70
CA LEU A 896 -9.09 -11.50 10.18
C LEU A 896 -7.92 -12.22 10.87
N ASP A 897 -8.07 -13.52 11.08
CA ASP A 897 -7.05 -14.38 11.68
C ASP A 897 -5.89 -14.69 10.71
N GLU A 898 -4.78 -15.24 11.25
CA GLU A 898 -3.58 -15.52 10.47
C GLU A 898 -3.85 -16.55 9.35
N GLY A 899 -3.84 -16.08 8.10
CA GLY A 899 -4.09 -16.90 6.91
C GLY A 899 -5.35 -16.51 6.14
N ALA A 900 -6.27 -15.77 6.78
CA ALA A 900 -7.44 -15.19 6.13
C ALA A 900 -7.12 -13.83 5.49
N SER A 901 -7.78 -13.50 4.37
CA SER A 901 -7.59 -12.23 3.67
C SER A 901 -8.82 -11.79 2.89
N ILE A 902 -9.00 -10.48 2.70
CA ILE A 902 -9.99 -9.94 1.75
C ILE A 902 -9.45 -10.15 0.32
N THR A 903 -10.17 -10.92 -0.49
CA THR A 903 -9.81 -11.22 -1.88
C THR A 903 -10.40 -10.20 -2.86
N GLN A 904 -11.57 -9.61 -2.53
CA GLN A 904 -12.19 -8.51 -3.27
C GLN A 904 -13.00 -7.60 -2.32
N ALA A 905 -13.03 -6.31 -2.62
CA ALA A 905 -13.78 -5.31 -1.87
C ALA A 905 -14.69 -4.54 -2.83
N ASP A 906 -15.99 -4.82 -2.75
CA ASP A 906 -17.04 -4.15 -3.51
C ASP A 906 -17.78 -3.14 -2.61
N PRO A 907 -18.44 -2.11 -3.18
CA PRO A 907 -19.30 -1.24 -2.39
C PRO A 907 -20.40 -2.05 -1.68
N GLY A 908 -20.37 -2.11 -0.35
CA GLY A 908 -21.33 -2.85 0.49
C GLY A 908 -21.04 -4.35 0.67
N ALA A 909 -19.89 -4.86 0.19
CA ALA A 909 -19.53 -6.27 0.41
C ALA A 909 -18.02 -6.53 0.38
N PHE A 910 -17.58 -7.48 1.21
CA PHE A 910 -16.24 -8.06 1.17
C PHE A 910 -16.33 -9.53 0.76
N LEU A 911 -15.51 -9.93 -0.21
CA LEU A 911 -15.21 -11.33 -0.48
C LEU A 911 -13.91 -11.68 0.23
N LEU A 912 -13.93 -12.77 0.98
CA LEU A 912 -12.81 -13.27 1.77
C LEU A 912 -12.09 -14.40 1.03
N SER A 913 -11.01 -14.91 1.62
CA SER A 913 -10.38 -16.17 1.21
C SER A 913 -11.26 -17.33 1.65
N ALA A 914 -11.18 -18.47 0.95
CA ALA A 914 -11.89 -19.68 1.35
C ALA A 914 -11.64 -20.05 2.82
N ASP A 915 -12.72 -20.43 3.50
CA ASP A 915 -12.84 -20.79 4.91
C ASP A 915 -12.26 -19.73 5.86
N ALA A 916 -12.51 -18.44 5.61
CA ALA A 916 -11.90 -17.37 6.42
C ALA A 916 -12.43 -17.38 7.86
N SER A 917 -11.55 -17.03 8.79
CA SER A 917 -11.86 -16.85 10.21
C SER A 917 -11.46 -15.45 10.68
N GLY A 918 -12.18 -14.94 11.68
CA GLY A 918 -11.92 -13.63 12.23
C GLY A 918 -12.95 -13.21 13.29
N HIS A 919 -12.92 -11.92 13.61
CA HIS A 919 -13.88 -11.28 14.49
C HIS A 919 -14.35 -9.94 13.95
N ILE A 920 -15.61 -9.61 14.21
CA ILE A 920 -16.22 -8.30 13.97
C ILE A 920 -16.56 -7.68 15.32
N SER A 921 -16.11 -6.45 15.56
CA SER A 921 -16.46 -5.69 16.76
C SER A 921 -17.37 -4.52 16.40
N PHE A 922 -18.47 -4.35 17.13
CA PHE A 922 -19.46 -3.30 16.91
C PHE A 922 -19.36 -2.17 17.95
N SER A 923 -19.92 -1.01 17.64
CA SER A 923 -19.82 0.21 18.47
C SER A 923 -20.62 0.18 19.78
N ASP A 924 -21.63 -0.67 19.87
CA ASP A 924 -22.39 -0.94 21.10
C ASP A 924 -21.63 -1.87 22.07
N GLY A 925 -20.55 -2.50 21.59
CA GLY A 925 -19.66 -3.36 22.34
C GLY A 925 -19.92 -4.85 22.16
N SER A 926 -20.83 -5.26 21.29
CA SER A 926 -20.98 -6.66 20.88
C SER A 926 -19.83 -7.11 19.97
N GLU A 927 -19.57 -8.41 19.98
CA GLU A 927 -18.53 -9.05 19.18
C GLU A 927 -19.08 -10.30 18.48
N LEU A 928 -18.85 -10.41 17.17
CA LEU A 928 -19.08 -11.64 16.40
C LEU A 928 -17.75 -12.34 16.16
N ILE A 929 -17.66 -13.62 16.51
CA ILE A 929 -16.53 -14.49 16.17
C ILE A 929 -17.01 -15.42 15.05
N PHE A 930 -16.25 -15.53 13.97
CA PHE A 930 -16.63 -16.39 12.85
C PHE A 930 -15.49 -17.25 12.32
N ASP A 931 -15.84 -18.41 11.79
CA ASP A 931 -14.96 -19.25 10.98
C ASP A 931 -15.71 -19.93 9.83
N GLY A 932 -15.00 -20.20 8.73
CA GLY A 932 -15.61 -20.80 7.53
C GLY A 932 -16.45 -19.82 6.70
N ILE A 933 -16.08 -18.54 6.57
CA ILE A 933 -16.90 -17.53 5.87
C ILE A 933 -16.20 -16.97 4.63
N GLU A 934 -16.91 -16.86 3.51
CA GLU A 934 -16.41 -16.31 2.24
C GLU A 934 -16.90 -14.89 1.94
N ARG A 935 -17.99 -14.44 2.57
CA ARG A 935 -18.59 -13.15 2.24
C ARG A 935 -19.16 -12.42 3.46
N ILE A 936 -18.95 -11.11 3.51
CA ILE A 936 -19.58 -10.21 4.49
C ILE A 936 -20.26 -9.07 3.72
N VAL A 937 -21.54 -8.78 4.01
CA VAL A 937 -22.39 -7.76 3.34
C VAL A 937 -22.83 -6.69 4.35
N TRP A 938 -22.88 -5.41 3.94
CA TRP A 938 -23.29 -4.28 4.80
C TRP A 938 -23.89 -3.06 4.08
#